data_AF-A0A1V0GYD1-F1
#
_entry.id   AF-A0A1V0GYD1-F1
#
_cell.length_a   1.000
_cell.length_b   1.000
_cell.length_c   1.000
_cell.angle_alpha   90.00
_cell.angle_beta   90.00
_cell.angle_gamma   90.00
#
_symmetry.space_group_name_H-M   'P 1'
#
loop_
_entity.id
_entity.type
_entity.pdbx_description
1 polymer ?
#
loop_
_entity_poly.entity_id
_entity_poly.type
_entity_poly.pdbx_seq_one_letter_code
_entity_poly.pdbx_strand_id
1 'polypeptide(L)'
;MLEEAAIPVSTGYKIIGDMISEGLLRRTERGCIALGSSAERLFYTPLRGDMPLRAGIGLTGARTPGMPRMAQLETNVLKMIATDRYRCAPPFVIGFANASDAHPWRQALERSLLHAAQAQSEIVARVIVRNAENDPDLQSAQLREMWQEGADICIISAASERHPGLEATIADLAGRGLPMVGVDRFCGDGETLVSLVTASDVTVGRISALWLAERLGGQGRVALLSGLESASPSKLRLEAALQTFSRFPGIELAAVDYTDWLADRGYAAIRGHLARGWMPDGVWCDSGLQGIGAINAFLDAGFQRGEIPPHTGGELNLMYKIAIQERIPLCGLDYPAAMGAASVQVALNVLFGQSVPRMVEADLQVVVTRGHETPSVRADIQAEKKVDWSSPDSHVHAAGQLRRRKASILRRSNEDAAVRSPVSAARPGYSESVRRLVDIVTLVATEPISTAYQISQLLGLPKSSAYQTIDDLEFLSWLTRDVEGNLLIGSVPQSISLAARGFDFAGHLLPVLVRYLRDQTGETAFAASLGSELQIGMHLGGYNLNSERFKPFESVRVEADSPAPLDGSQLLRCAGARHEGRTKTRFMVLPLVQSSPGFAAAQLVLGFCWSGARTDDAALWEHLREVRKHLMADAAMMLA
;
A
#
# COMPACT_ATOMS: atom_id res chain seq x y z
N MET A 1 6.11 7.42 -32.58
CA MET A 1 6.58 6.49 -31.53
C MET A 1 8.11 6.52 -31.34
N LEU A 2 8.93 5.92 -32.21
CA LEU A 2 10.39 5.83 -31.94
C LEU A 2 11.10 7.19 -31.92
N GLU A 3 10.72 8.08 -32.85
CA GLU A 3 11.22 9.46 -32.89
C GLU A 3 10.78 10.28 -31.67
N GLU A 4 9.50 10.17 -31.28
CA GLU A 4 8.96 10.82 -30.06
C GLU A 4 9.63 10.30 -28.78
N ALA A 5 9.99 9.02 -28.75
CA ALA A 5 10.70 8.39 -27.64
C ALA A 5 12.22 8.60 -27.67
N ALA A 6 12.74 9.35 -28.66
CA ALA A 6 14.18 9.55 -28.89
C ALA A 6 14.98 8.23 -29.02
N ILE A 7 14.35 7.15 -29.49
CA ILE A 7 15.00 5.85 -29.70
C ILE A 7 15.48 5.76 -31.15
N PRO A 8 16.78 5.44 -31.40
CA PRO A 8 17.29 5.23 -32.75
C PRO A 8 16.47 4.19 -33.51
N VAL A 9 16.13 4.47 -34.77
CA VAL A 9 15.22 3.66 -35.59
C VAL A 9 15.65 2.18 -35.63
N SER A 10 16.93 1.90 -35.82
CA SER A 10 17.49 0.53 -35.85
C SER A 10 17.33 -0.21 -34.51
N THR A 11 17.55 0.49 -33.39
CA THR A 11 17.34 -0.03 -32.03
C THR A 11 15.87 -0.30 -31.77
N GLY A 12 14.99 0.63 -32.16
CA GLY A 12 13.55 0.51 -31.99
C GLY A 12 12.96 -0.67 -32.76
N TYR A 13 13.34 -0.86 -34.03
CA TYR A 13 12.88 -2.01 -34.81
C TYR A 13 13.33 -3.35 -34.21
N LYS A 14 14.53 -3.39 -33.62
CA LYS A 14 15.02 -4.58 -32.92
C LYS A 14 14.19 -4.87 -31.67
N ILE A 15 13.98 -3.87 -30.81
CA ILE A 15 13.16 -4.01 -29.59
C ILE A 15 11.73 -4.47 -29.94
N ILE A 16 11.11 -3.85 -30.95
CA ILE A 16 9.77 -4.22 -31.42
C ILE A 16 9.77 -5.66 -31.95
N GLY A 17 10.78 -6.05 -32.73
CA GLY A 17 10.93 -7.42 -33.23
C GLY A 17 11.04 -8.44 -32.10
N ASP A 18 11.86 -8.16 -31.10
CA ASP A 18 12.08 -9.01 -29.92
C ASP A 18 10.80 -9.13 -29.08
N MET A 19 10.09 -8.02 -28.85
CA MET A 19 8.79 -8.02 -28.17
C MET A 19 7.71 -8.80 -28.94
N ILE A 20 7.76 -8.81 -30.28
CA ILE A 20 6.86 -9.63 -31.09
C ILE A 20 7.20 -11.11 -30.94
N SER A 21 8.48 -11.50 -30.94
CA SER A 21 8.87 -12.90 -30.79
C SER A 21 8.54 -13.46 -29.40
N GLU A 22 8.61 -12.63 -28.35
CA GLU A 22 8.24 -13.01 -26.99
C GLU A 22 6.70 -12.90 -26.74
N GLY A 23 5.93 -12.50 -27.75
CA GLY A 23 4.48 -12.41 -27.69
C GLY A 23 3.95 -11.25 -26.84
N LEU A 24 4.79 -10.29 -26.46
CA LEU A 24 4.37 -9.02 -25.84
C LEU A 24 3.70 -8.10 -26.86
N LEU A 25 4.15 -8.14 -28.10
CA LEU A 25 3.55 -7.44 -29.22
C LEU A 25 3.13 -8.44 -30.30
N ARG A 26 2.25 -8.01 -31.20
CA ARG A 26 1.92 -8.72 -32.44
C ARG A 26 1.84 -7.72 -33.58
N ARG A 27 2.13 -8.17 -34.80
CA ARG A 27 1.88 -7.37 -36.00
C ARG A 27 0.42 -7.54 -36.40
N THR A 28 -0.27 -6.43 -36.65
CA THR A 28 -1.65 -6.43 -37.10
C THR A 28 -1.72 -6.12 -38.60
N GLU A 29 -1.13 -5.00 -39.01
CA GLU A 29 -1.06 -4.54 -40.39
C GLU A 29 0.33 -3.96 -40.71
N ARG A 30 0.54 -3.52 -41.96
CA ARG A 30 1.85 -3.05 -42.41
C ARG A 30 2.23 -1.76 -41.69
N GLY A 31 3.20 -1.87 -40.77
CA GLY A 31 3.66 -0.74 -39.94
C GLY A 31 2.93 -0.61 -38.60
N CYS A 32 1.90 -1.41 -38.35
CA CYS A 32 1.13 -1.39 -37.11
C CYS A 32 1.49 -2.58 -36.20
N ILE A 33 1.54 -2.30 -34.91
CA ILE A 33 1.79 -3.26 -33.83
C ILE A 33 0.68 -3.13 -32.79
N ALA A 34 0.28 -4.25 -32.20
CA ALA A 34 -0.67 -4.32 -31.09
C ALA A 34 -0.05 -5.15 -29.96
N LEU A 35 -0.68 -5.18 -28.77
CA LEU A 35 -0.29 -6.13 -27.74
C LEU A 35 -0.49 -7.58 -28.24
N GLY A 36 0.47 -8.42 -27.87
CA GLY A 36 0.39 -9.87 -28.08
C GLY A 36 -0.19 -10.57 -26.86
N SER A 37 -0.45 -11.87 -27.01
CA SER A 37 -1.14 -12.68 -25.98
C SER A 37 -0.35 -12.86 -24.68
N SER A 38 0.98 -12.65 -24.68
CA SER A 38 1.79 -12.65 -23.45
C SER A 38 1.62 -11.32 -22.71
N ALA A 39 1.56 -10.20 -23.42
CA ALA A 39 1.25 -8.91 -22.79
C ALA A 39 -0.19 -8.88 -22.29
N GLU A 40 -1.14 -9.45 -23.03
CA GLU A 40 -2.54 -9.68 -22.59
C GLU A 40 -2.64 -10.54 -21.33
N ARG A 41 -1.62 -11.36 -21.04
CA ARG A 41 -1.48 -12.16 -19.82
C ARG A 41 -0.67 -11.46 -18.72
N LEU A 42 -0.21 -10.22 -18.87
CA LEU A 42 0.30 -9.42 -17.74
C LEU A 42 -0.83 -8.72 -16.96
N PHE A 43 -2.02 -8.69 -17.57
CA PHE A 43 -3.25 -8.00 -17.15
C PHE A 43 -3.95 -8.56 -15.90
N TYR A 44 -3.61 -9.76 -15.43
CA TYR A 44 -4.39 -10.46 -14.39
C TYR A 44 -3.56 -11.05 -13.24
N THR A 45 -2.37 -10.52 -13.04
CA THR A 45 -1.38 -10.92 -12.04
C THR A 45 -1.81 -10.63 -10.58
N PRO A 46 -1.75 -11.53 -9.58
CA PRO A 46 -2.31 -11.26 -8.27
C PRO A 46 -1.44 -10.29 -7.47
N LEU A 47 -2.05 -9.71 -6.45
CA LEU A 47 -1.35 -9.00 -5.39
C LEU A 47 -0.83 -9.94 -4.27
N ARG A 48 -1.00 -11.27 -4.38
CA ARG A 48 -0.33 -12.29 -3.54
C ARG A 48 -0.22 -13.62 -4.29
N GLY A 49 0.96 -14.22 -4.27
CA GLY A 49 1.16 -15.59 -4.74
C GLY A 49 0.51 -16.60 -3.80
N ASP A 50 -0.03 -17.67 -4.39
CA ASP A 50 -0.59 -18.81 -3.66
C ASP A 50 0.42 -19.35 -2.64
N MET A 51 0.09 -19.32 -1.34
CA MET A 51 0.77 -20.15 -0.36
C MET A 51 0.22 -21.59 -0.49
N PRO A 52 1.07 -22.62 -0.65
CA PRO A 52 0.61 -24.00 -0.62
C PRO A 52 0.00 -24.33 0.75
N LEU A 53 -1.27 -24.71 0.75
CA LEU A 53 -1.98 -25.24 1.91
C LEU A 53 -1.30 -26.54 2.37
N ARG A 54 -0.63 -26.51 3.53
CA ARG A 54 -0.60 -27.71 4.38
C ARG A 54 -2.00 -27.86 4.97
N ALA A 55 -2.66 -28.96 4.65
CA ALA A 55 -3.97 -29.34 5.17
C ALA A 55 -4.05 -29.16 6.69
N GLY A 56 -5.00 -28.37 7.16
CA GLY A 56 -5.12 -28.03 8.57
C GLY A 56 -6.50 -27.50 8.96
N ILE A 57 -7.40 -28.44 9.23
CA ILE A 57 -8.57 -28.40 10.14
C ILE A 57 -9.67 -27.37 9.81
N GLY A 58 -10.80 -27.89 9.31
CA GLY A 58 -12.03 -27.13 9.11
C GLY A 58 -12.61 -26.60 10.42
N LEU A 59 -12.92 -25.31 10.43
CA LEU A 59 -13.78 -24.68 11.43
C LEU A 59 -15.16 -24.47 10.81
N THR A 60 -16.07 -25.40 11.05
CA THR A 60 -17.50 -25.22 10.84
C THR A 60 -18.05 -24.38 12.00
N GLY A 61 -18.05 -23.06 11.86
CA GLY A 61 -18.66 -22.13 12.80
C GLY A 61 -19.68 -21.23 12.09
N ALA A 62 -20.88 -21.13 12.65
CA ALA A 62 -21.97 -20.30 12.12
C ALA A 62 -21.58 -18.81 12.04
N ARG A 63 -21.99 -18.13 10.96
CA ARG A 63 -21.88 -16.67 10.77
C ARG A 63 -22.58 -15.94 11.92
N THR A 64 -21.83 -15.23 12.75
CA THR A 64 -22.37 -14.15 13.60
C THR A 64 -22.32 -12.86 12.79
N PRO A 65 -23.39 -12.04 12.72
CA PRO A 65 -23.36 -10.79 11.97
C PRO A 65 -22.37 -9.82 12.63
N GLY A 66 -21.18 -9.66 12.06
CA GLY A 66 -20.26 -8.57 12.42
C GLY A 66 -20.69 -7.27 11.75
N MET A 67 -20.38 -6.13 12.36
CA MET A 67 -20.50 -4.84 11.66
C MET A 67 -19.42 -4.73 10.55
N PRO A 68 -19.70 -4.05 9.43
CA PRO A 68 -18.67 -3.59 8.48
C PRO A 68 -17.47 -2.95 9.18
N ARG A 69 -16.24 -3.01 8.61
CA ARG A 69 -15.13 -2.17 9.10
C ARG A 69 -15.39 -0.68 8.82
N MET A 70 -16.46 -0.37 8.07
CA MET A 70 -16.96 0.97 7.76
C MET A 70 -15.83 1.84 7.20
N ALA A 71 -15.10 1.44 6.16
CA ALA A 71 -14.07 2.33 5.60
C ALA A 71 -14.73 3.62 5.05
N GLN A 72 -13.96 4.70 4.91
CA GLN A 72 -14.39 5.88 4.14
C GLN A 72 -13.48 5.97 2.91
N LEU A 73 -14.07 6.19 1.73
CA LEU A 73 -13.30 6.40 0.52
C LEU A 73 -12.76 7.82 0.53
N GLU A 74 -11.45 7.96 0.66
CA GLU A 74 -10.79 9.26 0.52
C GLU A 74 -10.76 9.64 -0.96
N THR A 75 -11.57 10.61 -1.37
CA THR A 75 -11.74 10.95 -2.78
C THR A 75 -10.52 11.61 -3.40
N ASN A 76 -9.62 12.20 -2.60
CA ASN A 76 -8.39 12.78 -3.12
C ASN A 76 -7.45 11.76 -3.77
N VAL A 77 -7.61 10.46 -3.47
CA VAL A 77 -6.86 9.39 -4.17
C VAL A 77 -7.25 9.27 -5.64
N LEU A 78 -8.44 9.78 -6.02
CA LEU A 78 -8.97 9.72 -7.39
C LEU A 78 -8.52 10.90 -8.26
N LYS A 79 -8.10 12.02 -7.63
CA LYS A 79 -7.73 13.27 -8.30
C LYS A 79 -6.30 13.20 -8.81
N MET A 80 -6.10 13.44 -10.11
CA MET A 80 -4.77 13.54 -10.73
C MET A 80 -4.32 14.99 -10.85
N ILE A 81 -3.03 15.23 -10.65
CA ILE A 81 -2.38 16.55 -10.74
C ILE A 81 -1.37 16.50 -11.87
N ALA A 82 -1.55 17.36 -12.89
CA ALA A 82 -0.57 17.55 -13.96
C ALA A 82 0.67 18.28 -13.43
N THR A 83 1.86 17.84 -13.85
CA THR A 83 3.13 18.31 -13.27
C THR A 83 4.11 18.80 -14.33
N ASP A 84 3.71 18.93 -15.60
CA ASP A 84 4.58 19.35 -16.71
C ASP A 84 5.35 20.64 -16.42
N ARG A 85 4.73 21.57 -15.66
CA ARG A 85 5.33 22.84 -15.23
C ARG A 85 6.56 22.68 -14.31
N TYR A 86 6.72 21.54 -13.66
CA TYR A 86 7.83 21.24 -12.75
C TYR A 86 8.95 20.41 -13.40
N ARG A 87 8.83 20.12 -14.71
CA ARG A 87 9.82 19.32 -15.42
C ARG A 87 11.19 20.00 -15.40
N CYS A 88 12.20 19.29 -14.95
CA CYS A 88 13.59 19.71 -15.03
C CYS A 88 14.52 18.55 -15.41
N ALA A 89 15.77 18.87 -15.76
CA ALA A 89 16.76 17.87 -16.16
C ALA A 89 17.55 17.37 -14.94
N PRO A 90 17.84 16.05 -14.82
CA PRO A 90 18.70 15.52 -13.77
C PRO A 90 20.15 16.01 -13.92
N PRO A 91 20.95 16.00 -12.83
CA PRO A 91 20.66 15.36 -11.55
C PRO A 91 19.93 16.29 -10.55
N PHE A 92 18.94 15.73 -9.83
CA PHE A 92 18.02 16.44 -8.95
C PHE A 92 18.54 16.63 -7.52
N VAL A 93 18.14 17.72 -6.87
CA VAL A 93 18.33 17.98 -5.44
C VAL A 93 16.97 17.88 -4.73
N ILE A 94 16.84 16.91 -3.83
CA ILE A 94 15.59 16.68 -3.08
C ILE A 94 15.74 17.23 -1.66
N GLY A 95 14.87 18.13 -1.23
CA GLY A 95 14.73 18.51 0.18
C GLY A 95 13.83 17.53 0.93
N PHE A 96 14.21 17.11 2.13
CA PHE A 96 13.34 16.39 3.07
C PHE A 96 13.25 17.15 4.40
N ALA A 97 12.15 17.88 4.57
CA ALA A 97 11.82 18.62 5.78
C ALA A 97 11.04 17.71 6.73
N ASN A 98 11.75 17.04 7.62
CA ASN A 98 11.19 16.08 8.56
C ASN A 98 10.70 16.78 9.83
N ALA A 99 9.50 16.43 10.30
CA ALA A 99 8.97 16.96 11.56
C ALA A 99 9.89 16.62 12.74
N SER A 100 10.35 15.37 12.83
CA SER A 100 11.18 14.88 13.94
C SER A 100 11.82 13.54 13.59
N ASP A 101 12.92 13.19 14.24
CA ASP A 101 13.52 11.84 14.24
C ASP A 101 13.39 11.09 15.60
N ALA A 102 12.57 11.65 16.50
CA ALA A 102 12.53 11.33 17.93
C ALA A 102 12.19 9.88 18.27
N HIS A 103 11.60 9.12 17.34
CA HIS A 103 11.17 7.74 17.58
C HIS A 103 11.48 6.79 16.41
N PRO A 104 11.55 5.46 16.65
CA PRO A 104 12.00 4.49 15.64
C PRO A 104 11.23 4.51 14.32
N TRP A 105 9.92 4.78 14.36
CA TRP A 105 9.10 4.88 13.14
C TRP A 105 9.54 6.05 12.25
N ARG A 106 9.85 7.22 12.82
CA ARG A 106 10.37 8.37 12.07
C ARG A 106 11.73 8.08 11.45
N GLN A 107 12.60 7.41 12.19
CA GLN A 107 13.91 6.99 11.66
C GLN A 107 13.75 5.97 10.53
N ALA A 108 12.75 5.09 10.61
CA ALA A 108 12.46 4.15 9.55
C ALA A 108 11.94 4.85 8.27
N LEU A 109 11.06 5.85 8.43
CA LEU A 109 10.56 6.69 7.33
C LEU A 109 11.72 7.40 6.61
N GLU A 110 12.57 8.09 7.37
CA GLU A 110 13.72 8.81 6.83
C GLU A 110 14.69 7.86 6.12
N ARG A 111 15.00 6.71 6.72
CA ARG A 111 15.86 5.69 6.09
C ARG A 111 15.24 5.13 4.82
N SER A 112 13.92 4.94 4.77
CA SER A 112 13.21 4.50 3.57
C SER A 112 13.36 5.51 2.42
N LEU A 113 13.16 6.79 2.72
CA LEU A 113 13.34 7.90 1.78
C LEU A 113 14.80 7.99 1.29
N LEU A 114 15.77 8.02 2.21
CA LEU A 114 17.19 8.10 1.87
C LEU A 114 17.65 6.90 1.05
N HIS A 115 17.14 5.71 1.35
CA HIS A 115 17.46 4.50 0.59
C HIS A 115 16.92 4.59 -0.85
N ALA A 116 15.67 5.02 -1.03
CA ALA A 116 15.08 5.20 -2.36
C ALA A 116 15.83 6.26 -3.17
N ALA A 117 16.19 7.40 -2.56
CA ALA A 117 16.98 8.41 -3.23
C ALA A 117 18.40 7.91 -3.58
N GLN A 118 19.04 7.17 -2.69
CA GLN A 118 20.36 6.57 -2.93
C GLN A 118 20.33 5.52 -4.06
N ALA A 119 19.25 4.75 -4.16
CA ALA A 119 19.04 3.83 -5.28
C ALA A 119 18.96 4.57 -6.63
N GLN A 120 18.67 5.88 -6.61
CA GLN A 120 18.57 6.76 -7.76
C GLN A 120 19.77 7.71 -7.92
N SER A 121 20.96 7.32 -7.47
CA SER A 121 22.16 8.18 -7.48
C SER A 121 22.61 8.65 -8.86
N GLU A 122 22.14 8.02 -9.94
CA GLU A 122 22.42 8.46 -11.32
C GLU A 122 21.62 9.71 -11.72
N ILE A 123 20.46 9.93 -11.09
CA ILE A 123 19.56 11.05 -11.38
C ILE A 123 19.28 11.94 -10.17
N VAL A 124 19.67 11.53 -8.96
CA VAL A 124 19.57 12.32 -7.72
C VAL A 124 20.98 12.70 -7.29
N ALA A 125 21.30 14.00 -7.35
CA ALA A 125 22.59 14.55 -6.95
C ALA A 125 22.81 14.43 -5.43
N ARG A 126 21.79 14.82 -4.64
CA ARG A 126 21.83 14.76 -3.17
C ARG A 126 20.43 14.92 -2.56
N VAL A 127 20.31 14.54 -1.30
CA VAL A 127 19.14 14.81 -0.44
C VAL A 127 19.55 15.75 0.68
N ILE A 128 18.82 16.85 0.86
CA ILE A 128 18.99 17.79 1.97
C ILE A 128 17.99 17.40 3.06
N VAL A 129 18.46 16.79 4.15
CA VAL A 129 17.59 16.43 5.28
C VAL A 129 17.66 17.52 6.35
N ARG A 130 16.50 17.91 6.88
CA ARG A 130 16.40 18.76 8.07
C ARG A 130 15.41 18.15 9.06
N ASN A 131 15.75 18.22 10.34
CA ASN A 131 14.93 17.77 11.45
C ASN A 131 14.40 19.01 12.18
N ALA A 132 13.07 19.15 12.22
CA ALA A 132 12.43 20.30 12.84
C ALA A 132 12.16 20.13 14.35
N GLU A 133 12.45 18.97 14.95
CA GLU A 133 12.23 18.73 16.40
C GLU A 133 10.77 18.99 16.86
N ASN A 134 9.80 18.79 15.96
CA ASN A 134 8.38 19.17 16.07
C ASN A 134 8.14 20.68 16.26
N ASP A 135 9.09 21.54 15.92
CA ASP A 135 8.98 23.00 15.91
C ASP A 135 8.61 23.51 14.49
N PRO A 136 7.39 24.06 14.28
CA PRO A 136 6.96 24.54 12.97
C PRO A 136 7.65 25.85 12.53
N ASP A 137 8.17 26.67 13.45
CA ASP A 137 8.94 27.87 13.12
C ASP A 137 10.34 27.48 12.61
N LEU A 138 10.98 26.53 13.28
CA LEU A 138 12.23 25.92 12.81
C LEU A 138 12.03 25.26 11.44
N GLN A 139 10.95 24.50 11.26
CA GLN A 139 10.64 23.88 9.96
C GLN A 139 10.46 24.94 8.85
N SER A 140 9.84 26.07 9.17
CA SER A 140 9.67 27.19 8.23
C SER A 140 11.01 27.79 7.80
N ALA A 141 11.96 27.95 8.72
CA ALA A 141 13.31 28.40 8.39
C ALA A 141 14.05 27.38 7.50
N GLN A 142 13.98 26.10 7.87
CA GLN A 142 14.61 24.99 7.15
C GLN A 142 14.09 24.83 5.71
N LEU A 143 12.80 25.06 5.46
CA LEU A 143 12.24 25.06 4.11
C LEU A 143 12.84 26.18 3.24
N ARG A 144 13.04 27.38 3.80
CA ARG A 144 13.69 28.49 3.08
C ARG A 144 15.16 28.20 2.81
N GLU A 145 15.85 27.55 3.75
CA GLU A 145 17.23 27.09 3.55
C GLU A 145 17.33 26.07 2.41
N MET A 146 16.45 25.06 2.38
CA MET A 146 16.41 24.08 1.28
C MET A 146 16.21 24.74 -0.08
N TRP A 147 15.31 25.72 -0.16
CA TRP A 147 15.12 26.53 -1.37
C TRP A 147 16.39 27.28 -1.76
N GLN A 148 17.07 27.93 -0.81
CA GLN A 148 18.33 28.64 -1.06
C GLN A 148 19.48 27.71 -1.46
N GLU A 149 19.48 26.47 -0.94
CA GLU A 149 20.43 25.40 -1.28
C GLU A 149 20.13 24.72 -2.63
N GLY A 150 19.11 25.20 -3.36
CA GLY A 150 18.77 24.76 -4.71
C GLY A 150 18.01 23.44 -4.75
N ALA A 151 17.13 23.17 -3.78
CA ALA A 151 16.20 22.05 -3.89
C ALA A 151 15.25 22.23 -5.09
N ASP A 152 15.19 21.22 -5.97
CA ASP A 152 14.25 21.20 -7.10
C ASP A 152 12.83 20.81 -6.66
N ILE A 153 12.74 20.12 -5.52
CA ILE A 153 11.50 19.66 -4.89
C ILE A 153 11.70 19.51 -3.39
N CYS A 154 10.67 19.76 -2.60
CA CYS A 154 10.68 19.49 -1.16
C CYS A 154 9.63 18.44 -0.79
N ILE A 155 10.08 17.38 -0.15
CA ILE A 155 9.26 16.42 0.57
C ILE A 155 9.13 16.92 2.01
N ILE A 156 7.92 17.09 2.50
CA ILE A 156 7.65 17.61 3.85
C ILE A 156 6.82 16.63 4.66
N SER A 157 7.26 16.36 5.89
CA SER A 157 6.38 15.84 6.93
C SER A 157 6.19 16.94 7.96
N ALA A 158 4.99 17.52 8.02
CA ALA A 158 4.74 18.74 8.79
C ALA A 158 4.93 18.53 10.31
N ALA A 159 5.56 19.50 10.97
CA ALA A 159 5.73 19.54 12.42
C ALA A 159 4.39 19.72 13.16
N SER A 160 3.42 20.38 12.53
CA SER A 160 2.08 20.60 13.06
C SER A 160 1.02 20.62 11.95
N GLU A 161 -0.17 20.11 12.27
CA GLU A 161 -1.37 20.16 11.41
C GLU A 161 -1.81 21.60 11.16
N ARG A 162 -1.69 22.49 12.14
CA ARG A 162 -2.10 23.90 12.02
C ARG A 162 -1.04 24.82 12.58
N HIS A 163 -0.48 25.65 11.70
CA HIS A 163 0.48 26.67 12.08
C HIS A 163 0.57 27.75 11.00
N PRO A 164 0.04 28.97 11.22
CA PRO A 164 -0.05 30.00 10.19
C PRO A 164 1.28 30.36 9.52
N GLY A 165 2.39 30.37 10.27
CA GLY A 165 3.72 30.67 9.73
C GLY A 165 4.26 29.57 8.80
N LEU A 166 3.94 28.31 9.10
CA LEU A 166 4.36 27.16 8.30
C LEU A 166 3.49 27.06 7.05
N GLU A 167 2.16 27.22 7.20
CA GLU A 167 1.20 27.29 6.09
C GLU A 167 1.59 28.39 5.09
N ALA A 168 1.88 29.61 5.59
CA ALA A 168 2.32 30.72 4.75
C ALA A 168 3.66 30.44 4.04
N THR A 169 4.59 29.76 4.71
CA THR A 169 5.90 29.41 4.12
C THR A 169 5.75 28.36 3.02
N ILE A 170 4.93 27.33 3.24
CA ILE A 170 4.63 26.30 2.23
C ILE A 170 3.96 26.95 1.01
N ALA A 171 2.99 27.84 1.23
CA ALA A 171 2.31 28.59 0.17
C ALA A 171 3.24 29.51 -0.63
N ASP A 172 4.12 30.26 0.04
CA ASP A 172 5.09 31.15 -0.62
C ASP A 172 6.06 30.36 -1.51
N LEU A 173 6.64 29.26 -1.01
CA LEU A 173 7.58 28.45 -1.78
C LEU A 173 6.90 27.74 -2.96
N ALA A 174 5.71 27.17 -2.75
CA ALA A 174 4.92 26.59 -3.82
C ALA A 174 4.55 27.63 -4.90
N GLY A 175 4.17 28.84 -4.49
CA GLY A 175 3.89 29.97 -5.39
C GLY A 175 5.09 30.44 -6.20
N ARG A 176 6.30 30.23 -5.69
CA ARG A 176 7.58 30.48 -6.40
C ARG A 176 7.99 29.37 -7.36
N GLY A 177 7.20 28.30 -7.44
CA GLY A 177 7.44 27.17 -8.34
C GLY A 177 8.18 25.99 -7.71
N LEU A 178 8.40 25.97 -6.39
CA LEU A 178 8.94 24.78 -5.70
C LEU A 178 7.82 23.75 -5.50
N PRO A 179 7.82 22.59 -6.18
CA PRO A 179 6.86 21.55 -5.87
C PRO A 179 7.04 21.04 -4.43
N MET A 180 5.92 20.91 -3.72
CA MET A 180 5.85 20.41 -2.35
C MET A 180 5.13 19.06 -2.33
N VAL A 181 5.78 18.00 -1.84
CA VAL A 181 5.17 16.67 -1.66
C VAL A 181 5.04 16.41 -0.17
N GLY A 182 3.83 16.17 0.32
CA GLY A 182 3.61 15.78 1.71
C GLY A 182 3.94 14.30 1.93
N VAL A 183 4.44 13.96 3.10
CA VAL A 183 4.58 12.58 3.56
C VAL A 183 4.19 12.45 5.04
N ASP A 184 3.37 11.45 5.37
CA ASP A 184 2.86 11.16 6.73
C ASP A 184 1.97 12.26 7.34
N ARG A 185 2.56 13.44 7.62
CA ARG A 185 1.88 14.60 8.21
C ARG A 185 1.74 15.73 7.20
N PHE A 186 0.61 16.42 7.26
CA PHE A 186 0.34 17.63 6.47
C PHE A 186 0.08 18.84 7.39
N CYS A 187 0.13 20.04 6.80
CA CYS A 187 -0.18 21.31 7.46
C CYS A 187 -1.32 22.00 6.70
N GLY A 188 -2.22 22.68 7.42
CA GLY A 188 -3.41 23.29 6.87
C GLY A 188 -4.39 22.26 6.31
N ASP A 189 -4.93 22.52 5.13
CA ASP A 189 -5.76 21.59 4.35
C ASP A 189 -4.94 20.72 3.37
N GLY A 190 -3.62 20.93 3.31
CA GLY A 190 -2.73 20.25 2.39
C GLY A 190 -2.92 20.63 0.91
N GLU A 191 -3.82 21.56 0.54
CA GLU A 191 -4.15 21.92 -0.87
C GLU A 191 -2.97 22.49 -1.64
N THR A 192 -2.01 23.06 -0.93
CA THR A 192 -0.77 23.59 -1.52
C THR A 192 0.20 22.49 -1.97
N LEU A 193 0.04 21.26 -1.47
CA LEU A 193 0.90 20.14 -1.85
C LEU A 193 0.54 19.65 -3.27
N VAL A 194 1.56 19.27 -4.06
CA VAL A 194 1.35 18.58 -5.34
C VAL A 194 0.74 17.20 -5.13
N SER A 195 1.22 16.50 -4.10
CA SER A 195 0.73 15.19 -3.70
C SER A 195 0.97 14.97 -2.20
N LEU A 196 0.13 14.17 -1.54
CA LEU A 196 0.32 13.70 -0.18
C LEU A 196 0.49 12.17 -0.18
N VAL A 197 1.65 11.69 0.26
CA VAL A 197 1.90 10.25 0.46
C VAL A 197 1.66 9.89 1.92
N THR A 198 0.63 9.11 2.21
CA THR A 198 0.25 8.77 3.58
C THR A 198 -0.43 7.41 3.63
N ALA A 199 -0.86 6.93 4.79
CA ALA A 199 -1.80 5.82 4.89
C ALA A 199 -3.08 6.29 5.60
N SER A 200 -4.17 5.54 5.49
CA SER A 200 -5.46 5.97 6.03
C SER A 200 -5.48 5.98 7.58
N ASP A 201 -5.23 7.13 8.18
CA ASP A 201 -5.31 7.37 9.63
C ASP A 201 -6.73 7.16 10.19
N VAL A 202 -7.75 7.51 9.39
CA VAL A 202 -9.15 7.22 9.73
C VAL A 202 -9.38 5.72 9.85
N THR A 203 -8.81 4.93 8.95
CA THR A 203 -8.87 3.46 9.01
C THR A 203 -8.18 2.93 10.25
N VAL A 204 -7.01 3.47 10.62
CA VAL A 204 -6.28 3.11 11.85
C VAL A 204 -7.16 3.34 13.08
N GLY A 205 -7.72 4.54 13.24
CA GLY A 205 -8.57 4.87 14.38
C GLY A 205 -9.85 4.03 14.46
N ARG A 206 -10.51 3.84 13.32
CA ARG A 206 -11.79 3.13 13.23
C ARG A 206 -11.65 1.62 13.51
N ILE A 207 -10.70 0.95 12.85
CA ILE A 207 -10.52 -0.51 13.02
C ILE A 207 -10.03 -0.84 14.43
N SER A 208 -9.06 -0.08 14.96
CA SER A 208 -8.54 -0.31 16.31
C SER A 208 -9.62 -0.13 17.39
N ALA A 209 -10.41 0.95 17.31
CA ALA A 209 -11.51 1.19 18.24
C ALA A 209 -12.63 0.15 18.12
N LEU A 210 -13.01 -0.22 16.89
CA LEU A 210 -14.03 -1.24 16.64
C LEU A 210 -13.62 -2.59 17.22
N TRP A 211 -12.39 -3.02 16.95
CA TRP A 211 -11.85 -4.26 17.50
C TRP A 211 -11.88 -4.25 19.03
N LEU A 212 -11.43 -3.14 19.64
CA LEU A 212 -11.37 -3.06 21.11
C LEU A 212 -12.77 -3.10 21.72
N ALA A 213 -13.73 -2.32 21.19
CA ALA A 213 -15.10 -2.30 21.65
C ALA A 213 -15.77 -3.69 21.55
N GLU A 214 -15.61 -4.38 20.41
CA GLU A 214 -16.15 -5.74 20.24
C GLU A 214 -15.46 -6.76 21.16
N ARG A 215 -14.15 -6.63 21.36
CA ARG A 215 -13.38 -7.53 22.23
C ARG A 215 -13.81 -7.42 23.70
N LEU A 216 -14.28 -6.24 24.10
CA LEU A 216 -14.86 -5.95 25.40
C LEU A 216 -16.37 -6.26 25.48
N GLY A 217 -16.98 -6.75 24.39
CA GLY A 217 -18.42 -7.02 24.36
C GLY A 217 -19.28 -5.76 24.41
N GLY A 218 -18.73 -4.61 24.00
CA GLY A 218 -19.41 -3.32 23.98
C GLY A 218 -19.55 -2.63 25.34
N GLN A 219 -18.84 -3.12 26.37
CA GLN A 219 -18.90 -2.57 27.73
C GLN A 219 -17.51 -2.50 28.38
N GLY A 220 -17.27 -1.50 29.23
CA GLY A 220 -16.05 -1.41 30.04
C GLY A 220 -15.29 -0.10 29.87
N ARG A 221 -14.25 0.08 30.68
CA ARG A 221 -13.42 1.28 30.75
C ARG A 221 -12.26 1.21 29.76
N VAL A 222 -12.07 2.23 28.93
CA VAL A 222 -10.99 2.29 27.95
C VAL A 222 -10.07 3.48 28.20
N ALA A 223 -8.79 3.20 28.39
CA ALA A 223 -7.75 4.23 28.40
C ALA A 223 -7.46 4.68 26.96
N LEU A 224 -7.39 5.99 26.71
CA LEU A 224 -7.14 6.58 25.39
C LEU A 224 -5.73 7.20 25.35
N LEU A 225 -4.78 6.48 24.77
CA LEU A 225 -3.39 6.93 24.63
C LEU A 225 -3.12 7.32 23.17
N SER A 226 -3.31 8.61 22.87
CA SER A 226 -3.05 9.16 21.53
C SER A 226 -1.62 9.68 21.40
N GLY A 227 -1.20 9.95 20.17
CA GLY A 227 0.09 10.51 19.81
C GLY A 227 0.31 11.97 20.21
N LEU A 228 0.98 12.70 19.32
CA LEU A 228 1.21 14.14 19.45
C LEU A 228 -0.05 14.90 19.02
N GLU A 229 -0.63 15.69 19.92
CA GLU A 229 -1.90 16.42 19.68
C GLU A 229 -1.88 17.29 18.43
N SER A 230 -0.74 17.95 18.17
CA SER A 230 -0.58 18.84 17.02
C SER A 230 -0.34 18.11 15.69
N ALA A 231 -0.22 16.79 15.68
CA ALA A 231 0.07 16.03 14.47
C ALA A 231 -1.20 15.51 13.78
N SER A 232 -1.29 15.71 12.46
CA SER A 232 -2.46 15.30 11.66
C SER A 232 -2.85 13.81 11.83
N PRO A 233 -1.93 12.82 11.90
CA PRO A 233 -2.30 11.43 12.10
C PRO A 233 -2.96 11.16 13.46
N SER A 234 -2.45 11.74 14.55
CA SER A 234 -2.98 11.54 15.91
C SER A 234 -4.42 12.03 15.98
N LYS A 235 -4.68 13.21 15.43
CA LYS A 235 -6.02 13.80 15.42
C LYS A 235 -7.01 12.98 14.58
N LEU A 236 -6.66 12.62 13.35
CA LEU A 236 -7.55 11.83 12.47
C LEU A 236 -7.86 10.44 13.06
N ARG A 237 -6.85 9.78 13.66
CA ARG A 237 -7.04 8.50 14.36
C ARG A 237 -7.97 8.66 15.56
N LEU A 238 -7.73 9.67 16.39
CA LEU A 238 -8.52 9.91 17.59
C LEU A 238 -9.97 10.25 17.25
N GLU A 239 -10.21 11.16 16.29
CA GLU A 239 -11.56 11.50 15.83
C GLU A 239 -12.32 10.26 15.32
N ALA A 240 -11.67 9.44 14.49
CA ALA A 240 -12.27 8.20 13.98
C ALA A 240 -12.53 7.16 15.09
N ALA A 241 -11.63 7.06 16.08
CA ALA A 241 -11.81 6.17 17.23
C ALA A 241 -12.98 6.62 18.11
N LEU A 242 -13.06 7.91 18.45
CA LEU A 242 -14.16 8.49 19.23
C LEU A 242 -15.51 8.31 18.53
N GLN A 243 -15.57 8.56 17.21
CA GLN A 243 -16.77 8.28 16.40
C GLN A 243 -17.18 6.81 16.49
N THR A 244 -16.20 5.90 16.47
CA THR A 244 -16.45 4.45 16.55
C THR A 244 -16.96 4.05 17.93
N PHE A 245 -16.29 4.48 19.01
CA PHE A 245 -16.71 4.21 20.38
C PHE A 245 -18.08 4.79 20.72
N SER A 246 -18.49 5.91 20.11
CA SER A 246 -19.81 6.50 20.33
C SER A 246 -20.99 5.56 19.99
N ARG A 247 -20.73 4.52 19.19
CA ARG A 247 -21.70 3.48 18.82
C ARG A 247 -21.85 2.39 19.89
N PHE A 248 -21.00 2.39 20.90
CA PHE A 248 -20.97 1.43 22.00
C PHE A 248 -21.17 2.17 23.33
N PRO A 249 -22.41 2.53 23.70
CA PRO A 249 -22.67 3.39 24.87
C PRO A 249 -22.30 2.75 26.21
N GLY A 250 -21.99 1.46 26.25
CA GLY A 250 -21.45 0.78 27.44
C GLY A 250 -19.94 0.95 27.61
N ILE A 251 -19.24 1.49 26.62
CA ILE A 251 -17.81 1.80 26.72
C ILE A 251 -17.65 3.17 27.38
N GLU A 252 -16.95 3.20 28.51
CA GLU A 252 -16.58 4.41 29.24
C GLU A 252 -15.15 4.81 28.83
N LEU A 253 -15.00 5.98 28.21
CA LEU A 253 -13.70 6.48 27.77
C LEU A 253 -13.06 7.35 28.85
N ALA A 254 -11.77 7.12 29.14
CA ALA A 254 -10.97 8.07 29.91
C ALA A 254 -10.78 9.40 29.17
N ALA A 255 -10.28 10.40 29.90
CA ALA A 255 -9.68 11.57 29.24
C ALA A 255 -8.52 11.12 28.33
N VAL A 256 -8.31 11.85 27.23
CA VAL A 256 -7.25 11.56 26.28
C VAL A 256 -5.89 11.88 26.91
N ASP A 257 -5.01 10.89 26.97
CA ASP A 257 -3.61 11.06 27.33
C ASP A 257 -2.78 11.21 26.05
N TYR A 258 -2.28 12.42 25.77
CA TYR A 258 -1.35 12.65 24.67
C TYR A 258 0.06 12.22 25.07
N THR A 259 0.57 11.22 24.35
CA THR A 259 1.82 10.52 24.67
C THR A 259 2.98 10.93 23.79
N ASP A 260 2.75 11.78 22.78
CA ASP A 260 3.72 12.15 21.74
C ASP A 260 4.34 10.93 21.03
N TRP A 261 3.64 9.78 21.05
CA TRP A 261 4.16 8.49 20.62
C TRP A 261 5.45 8.06 21.33
N LEU A 262 5.56 8.38 22.62
CA LEU A 262 6.70 8.02 23.46
C LEU A 262 6.31 6.95 24.48
N ALA A 263 7.17 5.94 24.63
CA ALA A 263 6.93 4.82 25.52
C ALA A 263 6.91 5.25 27.01
N ASP A 264 7.76 6.19 27.41
CA ASP A 264 7.79 6.72 28.78
C ASP A 264 6.47 7.43 29.15
N ARG A 265 5.88 8.17 28.21
CA ARG A 265 4.58 8.82 28.41
C ARG A 265 3.42 7.83 28.41
N GLY A 266 3.44 6.80 27.55
CA GLY A 266 2.48 5.71 27.60
C GLY A 266 2.52 4.94 28.93
N TYR A 267 3.73 4.71 29.46
CA TYR A 267 3.95 4.14 30.79
C TYR A 267 3.36 5.05 31.89
N ALA A 268 3.70 6.34 31.87
CA ALA A 268 3.22 7.31 32.86
C ALA A 268 1.69 7.43 32.89
N ALA A 269 1.04 7.40 31.72
CA ALA A 269 -0.42 7.44 31.60
C ALA A 269 -1.08 6.27 32.33
N ILE A 270 -0.69 5.03 32.01
CA ILE A 270 -1.25 3.83 32.67
C ILE A 270 -0.92 3.82 34.17
N ARG A 271 0.31 4.16 34.58
CA ARG A 271 0.67 4.28 36.00
C ARG A 271 -0.23 5.27 36.74
N GLY A 272 -0.52 6.43 36.12
CA GLY A 272 -1.40 7.46 36.68
C GLY A 272 -2.85 6.99 36.82
N HIS A 273 -3.35 6.21 35.87
CA HIS A 273 -4.67 5.56 35.96
C HIS A 273 -4.73 4.55 37.13
N LEU A 274 -3.78 3.62 37.18
CA LEU A 274 -3.69 2.60 38.22
C LEU A 274 -3.54 3.21 39.63
N ALA A 275 -2.71 4.25 39.78
CA ALA A 275 -2.50 4.92 41.05
C ALA A 275 -3.76 5.62 41.60
N ARG A 276 -4.68 6.02 40.72
CA ARG A 276 -5.98 6.62 41.10
C ARG A 276 -7.09 5.58 41.33
N GLY A 277 -6.76 4.28 41.26
CA GLY A 277 -7.73 3.20 41.38
C GLY A 277 -8.63 3.06 40.14
N TRP A 278 -8.27 3.68 39.02
CA TRP A 278 -8.99 3.55 37.76
C TRP A 278 -8.28 2.50 36.89
N MET A 279 -8.85 1.31 36.84
CA MET A 279 -8.31 0.18 36.09
C MET A 279 -9.00 0.08 34.72
N PRO A 280 -8.31 0.31 33.60
CA PRO A 280 -8.91 0.10 32.29
C PRO A 280 -9.18 -1.38 32.02
N ASP A 281 -10.33 -1.66 31.41
CA ASP A 281 -10.67 -2.97 30.85
C ASP A 281 -10.07 -3.16 29.45
N GLY A 282 -9.67 -2.08 28.78
CA GLY A 282 -8.93 -2.09 27.52
C GLY A 282 -8.12 -0.81 27.32
N VAL A 283 -7.09 -0.87 26.48
CA VAL A 283 -6.20 0.28 26.20
C VAL A 283 -6.14 0.53 24.70
N TRP A 284 -6.67 1.67 24.29
CA TRP A 284 -6.56 2.13 22.91
C TRP A 284 -5.28 2.94 22.77
N CYS A 285 -4.31 2.40 22.03
CA CYS A 285 -3.15 3.11 21.54
C CYS A 285 -3.26 3.28 20.02
N ASP A 286 -2.99 4.49 19.52
CA ASP A 286 -3.02 4.79 18.09
C ASP A 286 -1.72 4.42 17.34
N SER A 287 -0.71 3.89 18.04
CA SER A 287 0.51 3.29 17.50
C SER A 287 1.12 2.30 18.51
N GLY A 288 2.06 1.45 18.09
CA GLY A 288 2.76 0.57 19.03
C GLY A 288 3.82 1.26 19.90
N LEU A 289 4.20 2.49 19.60
CA LEU A 289 5.28 3.20 20.30
C LEU A 289 4.96 3.45 21.78
N GLN A 290 3.83 4.11 22.05
CA GLN A 290 3.33 4.33 23.41
C GLN A 290 2.73 3.05 24.02
N GLY A 291 2.20 2.15 23.16
CA GLY A 291 1.62 0.89 23.58
C GLY A 291 2.60 -0.03 24.31
N ILE A 292 3.87 -0.05 23.89
CA ILE A 292 4.94 -0.76 24.61
C ILE A 292 5.08 -0.24 26.05
N GLY A 293 5.05 1.09 26.21
CA GLY A 293 5.09 1.74 27.52
C GLY A 293 3.90 1.40 28.40
N ALA A 294 2.70 1.44 27.82
CA ALA A 294 1.45 1.08 28.48
C ALA A 294 1.49 -0.36 29.01
N ILE A 295 1.94 -1.32 28.19
CA ILE A 295 2.07 -2.72 28.58
C ILE A 295 3.08 -2.88 29.73
N ASN A 296 4.24 -2.22 29.64
CA ASN A 296 5.25 -2.26 30.69
C ASN A 296 4.73 -1.71 32.04
N ALA A 297 3.84 -0.72 32.02
CA ALA A 297 3.24 -0.20 33.25
C ALA A 297 2.33 -1.23 33.96
N PHE A 298 1.63 -2.09 33.22
CA PHE A 298 0.89 -3.22 33.82
C PHE A 298 1.83 -4.27 34.38
N LEU A 299 2.87 -4.64 33.64
CA LEU A 299 3.88 -5.60 34.10
C LEU A 299 4.53 -5.13 35.42
N ASP A 300 4.94 -3.86 35.48
CA ASP A 300 5.50 -3.25 36.69
C ASP A 300 4.49 -3.14 37.84
N ALA A 301 3.19 -3.05 37.53
CA ALA A 301 2.12 -3.11 38.51
C ALA A 301 1.80 -4.54 38.99
N GLY A 302 2.52 -5.55 38.49
CA GLY A 302 2.42 -6.94 38.94
C GLY A 302 1.42 -7.80 38.18
N PHE A 303 0.86 -7.31 37.07
CA PHE A 303 -0.03 -8.09 36.22
C PHE A 303 0.72 -9.29 35.63
N GLN A 304 0.13 -10.46 35.74
CA GLN A 304 0.70 -11.69 35.22
C GLN A 304 0.34 -11.89 33.75
N ARG A 305 1.04 -12.83 33.12
CA ARG A 305 0.76 -13.30 31.77
C ARG A 305 -0.72 -13.64 31.57
N GLY A 306 -1.38 -12.97 30.63
CA GLY A 306 -2.81 -13.13 30.32
C GLY A 306 -3.76 -12.29 31.17
N GLU A 307 -3.25 -11.51 32.14
CA GLU A 307 -4.06 -10.57 32.94
C GLU A 307 -4.04 -9.14 32.38
N ILE A 308 -3.08 -8.81 31.52
CA ILE A 308 -2.98 -7.49 30.89
C ILE A 308 -4.21 -7.29 29.97
N PRO A 309 -4.92 -6.15 30.08
CA PRO A 309 -6.08 -5.84 29.24
C PRO A 309 -5.82 -5.96 27.73
N PRO A 310 -6.85 -6.10 26.87
CA PRO A 310 -6.69 -5.96 25.43
C PRO A 310 -6.07 -4.60 25.05
N HIS A 311 -5.11 -4.60 24.13
CA HIS A 311 -4.42 -3.40 23.65
C HIS A 311 -4.58 -3.23 22.13
N THR A 312 -4.56 -1.99 21.66
CA THR A 312 -4.32 -1.68 20.24
C THR A 312 -2.91 -1.11 20.04
N GLY A 313 -2.43 -0.97 18.80
CA GLY A 313 -1.12 -0.38 18.48
C GLY A 313 -0.58 -0.88 17.15
N GLY A 314 0.68 -1.36 17.09
CA GLY A 314 1.23 -2.04 15.91
C GLY A 314 2.65 -1.60 15.54
N GLU A 315 3.05 -1.86 14.30
CA GLU A 315 4.28 -1.45 13.60
C GLU A 315 5.62 -1.98 14.16
N LEU A 316 5.82 -1.90 15.47
CA LEU A 316 7.06 -2.25 16.15
C LEU A 316 7.13 -3.73 16.51
N ASN A 317 8.29 -4.30 16.24
CA ASN A 317 8.58 -5.69 16.54
C ASN A 317 8.45 -6.00 18.03
N LEU A 318 8.87 -5.07 18.90
CA LEU A 318 8.73 -5.23 20.36
C LEU A 318 7.27 -5.36 20.82
N MET A 319 6.36 -4.56 20.25
CA MET A 319 4.93 -4.63 20.58
C MET A 319 4.40 -6.04 20.34
N TYR A 320 4.74 -6.65 19.20
CA TYR A 320 4.35 -8.02 18.87
C TYR A 320 5.04 -9.07 19.75
N LYS A 321 6.33 -8.92 20.05
CA LYS A 321 7.05 -9.83 20.96
C LYS A 321 6.39 -9.87 22.33
N ILE A 322 6.17 -8.71 22.94
CA ILE A 322 5.58 -8.62 24.29
C ILE A 322 4.14 -9.15 24.27
N ALA A 323 3.33 -8.79 23.28
CA ALA A 323 1.96 -9.29 23.20
C ALA A 323 1.90 -10.84 23.12
N ILE A 324 2.79 -11.47 22.36
CA ILE A 324 2.86 -12.93 22.25
C ILE A 324 3.39 -13.57 23.54
N GLN A 325 4.46 -13.01 24.11
CA GLN A 325 5.07 -13.51 25.35
C GLN A 325 4.07 -13.44 26.50
N GLU A 326 3.42 -12.30 26.66
CA GLU A 326 2.50 -11.99 27.76
C GLU A 326 1.04 -12.40 27.50
N ARG A 327 0.75 -13.02 26.35
CA ARG A 327 -0.60 -13.47 25.94
C ARG A 327 -1.63 -12.34 25.98
N ILE A 328 -1.24 -11.16 25.50
CA ILE A 328 -2.08 -9.97 25.44
C ILE A 328 -2.94 -10.07 24.17
N PRO A 329 -4.28 -9.96 24.26
CA PRO A 329 -5.10 -9.71 23.10
C PRO A 329 -4.68 -8.39 22.46
N LEU A 330 -4.17 -8.43 21.24
CA LEU A 330 -3.67 -7.26 20.52
C LEU A 330 -4.31 -7.15 19.14
N CYS A 331 -4.74 -5.95 18.76
CA CYS A 331 -4.96 -5.54 17.37
C CYS A 331 -4.02 -4.41 16.98
N GLY A 332 -3.02 -4.75 16.19
CA GLY A 332 -2.10 -3.82 15.56
C GLY A 332 -2.57 -3.34 14.19
N LEU A 333 -2.27 -2.10 13.82
CA LEU A 333 -2.30 -1.64 12.44
C LEU A 333 -0.89 -1.21 12.04
N ASP A 334 -0.32 -1.88 11.05
CA ASP A 334 1.04 -1.61 10.60
C ASP A 334 1.10 -0.38 9.70
N TYR A 335 1.27 0.80 10.31
CA TYR A 335 1.42 2.06 9.60
C TYR A 335 2.77 2.15 8.85
N PRO A 336 2.78 2.34 7.52
CA PRO A 336 3.95 2.00 6.69
C PRO A 336 4.99 3.11 6.59
N ALA A 337 6.11 2.96 7.30
CA ALA A 337 7.29 3.82 7.10
C ALA A 337 7.87 3.74 5.67
N ALA A 338 7.52 2.71 4.88
CA ALA A 338 7.86 2.60 3.46
C ALA A 338 7.32 3.74 2.59
N MET A 339 6.36 4.53 3.09
CA MET A 339 5.88 5.73 2.39
C MET A 339 6.98 6.77 2.12
N GLY A 340 8.10 6.72 2.86
CA GLY A 340 9.29 7.51 2.58
C GLY A 340 9.84 7.24 1.18
N ALA A 341 9.99 5.97 0.80
CA ALA A 341 10.40 5.58 -0.55
C ALA A 341 9.35 5.99 -1.61
N ALA A 342 8.07 5.79 -1.33
CA ALA A 342 6.98 6.19 -2.23
C ALA A 342 6.98 7.71 -2.49
N SER A 343 7.30 8.53 -1.47
CA SER A 343 7.42 9.98 -1.62
C SER A 343 8.56 10.40 -2.55
N VAL A 344 9.68 9.67 -2.57
CA VAL A 344 10.76 9.88 -3.55
C VAL A 344 10.27 9.55 -4.96
N GLN A 345 9.55 8.44 -5.13
CA GLN A 345 9.02 8.09 -6.44
C GLN A 345 8.04 9.16 -6.97
N VAL A 346 7.14 9.64 -6.12
CA VAL A 346 6.24 10.74 -6.46
C VAL A 346 7.02 12.00 -6.81
N ALA A 347 8.05 12.34 -6.02
CA ALA A 347 8.90 13.50 -6.29
C ALA A 347 9.61 13.39 -7.66
N LEU A 348 10.15 12.23 -8.00
CA LEU A 348 10.78 12.00 -9.31
C LEU A 348 9.75 12.11 -10.45
N ASN A 349 8.57 11.53 -10.29
CA ASN A 349 7.50 11.64 -11.30
C ASN A 349 7.13 13.11 -11.54
N VAL A 350 7.02 13.93 -10.49
CA VAL A 350 6.79 15.38 -10.58
C VAL A 350 7.92 16.06 -11.37
N LEU A 351 9.18 15.77 -11.05
CA LEU A 351 10.35 16.38 -11.71
C LEU A 351 10.54 15.94 -13.16
N PHE A 352 10.03 14.76 -13.53
CA PHE A 352 9.94 14.33 -14.93
C PHE A 352 8.71 14.88 -15.66
N GLY A 353 7.84 15.62 -14.98
CA GLY A 353 6.60 16.17 -15.53
C GLY A 353 5.54 15.11 -15.81
N GLN A 354 5.53 14.01 -15.05
CA GLN A 354 4.49 12.99 -15.11
C GLN A 354 3.36 13.31 -14.13
N SER A 355 2.11 13.23 -14.58
CA SER A 355 0.95 13.42 -13.70
C SER A 355 0.99 12.47 -12.51
N VAL A 356 0.68 12.99 -11.32
CA VAL A 356 0.68 12.22 -10.06
C VAL A 356 -0.68 12.31 -9.37
N PRO A 357 -1.06 11.31 -8.56
CA PRO A 357 -2.25 11.42 -7.71
C PRO A 357 -2.08 12.54 -6.69
N ARG A 358 -3.16 13.25 -6.39
CA ARG A 358 -3.23 14.25 -5.31
C ARG A 358 -2.95 13.62 -3.95
N MET A 359 -3.31 12.35 -3.78
CA MET A 359 -2.97 11.55 -2.61
C MET A 359 -2.57 10.14 -3.01
N VAL A 360 -1.46 9.65 -2.44
CA VAL A 360 -1.01 8.26 -2.56
C VAL A 360 -1.20 7.59 -1.21
N GLU A 361 -2.13 6.64 -1.15
CA GLU A 361 -2.35 5.85 0.06
C GLU A 361 -1.46 4.59 0.06
N ALA A 362 -0.54 4.51 1.02
CA ALA A 362 0.28 3.35 1.29
C ALA A 362 -0.53 2.26 2.02
N ASP A 363 -0.22 1.00 1.71
CA ASP A 363 -0.93 -0.14 2.27
C ASP A 363 -0.59 -0.34 3.76
N LEU A 364 -1.62 -0.65 4.55
CA LEU A 364 -1.48 -0.98 5.98
C LEU A 364 -2.09 -2.35 6.22
N GLN A 365 -1.54 -3.08 7.19
CA GLN A 365 -2.07 -4.39 7.59
C GLN A 365 -2.73 -4.34 8.94
N VAL A 366 -3.87 -5.00 9.07
CA VAL A 366 -4.44 -5.38 10.36
C VAL A 366 -3.72 -6.63 10.87
N VAL A 367 -3.06 -6.50 12.02
CA VAL A 367 -2.33 -7.58 12.68
C VAL A 367 -3.04 -7.94 13.98
N VAL A 368 -3.51 -9.16 14.14
CA VAL A 368 -4.17 -9.59 15.38
C VAL A 368 -3.44 -10.79 15.97
N THR A 369 -3.31 -10.84 17.28
CA THR A 369 -2.83 -12.04 17.99
C THR A 369 -3.81 -13.20 17.82
N ARG A 370 -3.28 -14.43 17.73
CA ARG A 370 -4.08 -15.61 17.41
C ARG A 370 -5.25 -15.81 18.37
N GLY A 371 -6.44 -16.00 17.79
CA GLY A 371 -7.67 -16.26 18.54
C GLY A 371 -8.35 -15.02 19.10
N HIS A 372 -7.85 -13.81 18.78
CA HIS A 372 -8.42 -12.55 19.26
C HIS A 372 -9.06 -11.70 18.18
N GLU A 373 -9.31 -12.26 17.00
CA GLU A 373 -10.15 -11.61 15.99
C GLU A 373 -11.59 -11.44 16.50
N THR A 374 -12.28 -10.42 16.00
CA THR A 374 -13.68 -10.13 16.34
C THR A 374 -14.59 -10.38 15.14
N PRO A 375 -15.93 -10.34 15.29
CA PRO A 375 -16.85 -10.46 14.16
C PRO A 375 -16.52 -9.49 13.02
N SER A 376 -16.18 -8.24 13.32
CA SER A 376 -15.86 -7.20 12.34
C SER A 376 -14.40 -7.09 11.96
N VAL A 377 -13.47 -7.39 12.89
CA VAL A 377 -12.05 -7.16 12.70
C VAL A 377 -11.29 -8.48 12.65
N ARG A 378 -10.96 -8.86 11.41
CA ARG A 378 -10.09 -10.00 11.05
C ARG A 378 -8.68 -9.54 10.75
N ALA A 379 -7.70 -10.40 10.99
CA ALA A 379 -6.31 -10.10 10.72
C ALA A 379 -5.97 -10.34 9.24
N ASP A 380 -5.26 -9.41 8.62
CA ASP A 380 -4.59 -9.65 7.34
C ASP A 380 -3.40 -10.60 7.53
N ILE A 381 -2.75 -10.52 8.69
CA ILE A 381 -1.71 -11.44 9.16
C ILE A 381 -1.77 -11.58 10.69
N GLN A 382 -1.49 -12.78 11.19
CA GLN A 382 -1.45 -13.03 12.63
C GLN A 382 -0.14 -12.53 13.24
N ALA A 383 -0.17 -11.96 14.44
CA ALA A 383 1.02 -11.40 15.10
C ALA A 383 2.17 -12.43 15.21
N GLU A 384 1.86 -13.71 15.44
CA GLU A 384 2.87 -14.78 15.55
C GLU A 384 3.55 -15.12 14.22
N LYS A 385 2.94 -14.74 13.09
CA LYS A 385 3.56 -14.84 11.77
C LYS A 385 4.32 -13.58 11.41
N LYS A 386 3.86 -12.43 11.92
CA LYS A 386 4.42 -11.12 11.62
C LYS A 386 5.72 -10.87 12.40
N VAL A 387 5.76 -11.26 13.68
CA VAL A 387 6.91 -11.03 14.56
C VAL A 387 8.20 -11.63 13.97
N ASP A 388 9.28 -10.86 14.04
CA ASP A 388 10.62 -11.35 13.70
C ASP A 388 11.45 -11.43 14.99
N TRP A 389 11.54 -12.65 15.53
CA TRP A 389 12.31 -12.93 16.75
C TRP A 389 13.81 -12.63 16.62
N SER A 390 14.34 -12.60 15.40
CA SER A 390 15.75 -12.32 15.13
C SER A 390 16.04 -10.82 14.97
N SER A 391 15.03 -10.03 14.60
CA SER A 391 15.16 -8.59 14.45
C SER A 391 15.19 -7.86 15.79
N PRO A 392 15.88 -6.69 15.86
CA PRO A 392 15.84 -5.83 17.03
C PRO A 392 14.42 -5.44 17.43
N ASP A 393 14.25 -5.07 18.69
CA ASP A 393 12.98 -4.63 19.26
C ASP A 393 12.48 -3.33 18.61
N SER A 394 13.40 -2.47 18.21
CA SER A 394 13.13 -1.23 17.48
C SER A 394 12.82 -1.43 15.99
N HIS A 395 12.75 -2.67 15.49
CA HIS A 395 12.44 -2.93 14.09
C HIS A 395 10.99 -2.54 13.78
N VAL A 396 10.80 -1.85 12.65
CA VAL A 396 9.48 -1.41 12.15
C VAL A 396 9.14 -2.29 10.95
N HIS A 397 8.10 -3.12 11.07
CA HIS A 397 7.77 -4.17 10.10
C HIS A 397 7.36 -3.63 8.72
N ALA A 398 6.69 -2.48 8.68
CA ALA A 398 6.22 -1.84 7.44
C ALA A 398 7.18 -0.76 6.91
N ALA A 399 8.48 -0.83 7.26
CA ALA A 399 9.50 0.08 6.75
C ALA A 399 10.04 -0.26 5.35
N GLY A 400 9.63 -1.41 4.79
CA GLY A 400 10.27 -2.03 3.63
C GLY A 400 11.58 -2.72 4.02
N GLN A 401 11.94 -3.81 3.33
CA GLN A 401 13.20 -4.50 3.63
C GLN A 401 14.40 -3.70 3.10
N LEU A 402 15.04 -2.92 3.98
CA LEU A 402 16.37 -2.37 3.74
C LEU A 402 17.38 -3.52 3.65
N ARG A 403 17.61 -4.06 2.45
CA ARG A 403 18.68 -5.04 2.25
C ARG A 403 20.02 -4.37 2.56
N ARG A 404 20.65 -4.77 3.68
CA ARG A 404 22.06 -4.49 3.95
C ARG A 404 22.87 -5.00 2.75
N ARG A 405 23.37 -4.11 1.89
CA ARG A 405 24.48 -4.46 0.99
C ARG A 405 25.62 -4.93 1.89
N LYS A 406 25.97 -6.23 1.84
CA LYS A 406 27.13 -6.74 2.56
C LYS A 406 28.36 -5.96 2.06
N ALA A 407 29.00 -5.22 2.96
CA ALA A 407 30.25 -4.49 2.71
C ALA A 407 31.39 -5.38 2.14
N SER A 408 31.25 -6.70 2.19
CA SER A 408 32.20 -7.66 1.62
C SER A 408 32.27 -7.68 0.10
N ILE A 409 31.33 -7.05 -0.62
CA ILE A 409 31.36 -6.99 -2.10
C ILE A 409 32.24 -5.84 -2.62
N LEU A 410 32.49 -4.81 -1.80
CA LEU A 410 33.36 -3.67 -2.15
C LEU A 410 34.86 -3.93 -1.97
N ARG A 411 35.27 -5.05 -1.36
CA ARG A 411 36.69 -5.40 -1.14
C ARG A 411 37.29 -6.38 -2.14
N ARG A 412 36.52 -6.84 -3.15
CA ARG A 412 37.02 -7.81 -4.15
C ARG A 412 37.41 -7.22 -5.50
N SER A 413 37.44 -5.90 -5.64
CA SER A 413 37.66 -5.26 -6.95
C SER A 413 39.10 -4.84 -7.27
N ASN A 414 40.14 -5.28 -6.54
CA ASN A 414 41.51 -4.78 -6.79
C ASN A 414 42.66 -5.80 -6.89
N GLU A 415 42.44 -7.12 -6.83
CA GLU A 415 43.59 -8.06 -6.92
C GLU A 415 43.52 -9.19 -7.97
N ASP A 416 42.37 -9.53 -8.56
CA ASP A 416 42.32 -10.60 -9.58
C ASP A 416 42.34 -10.06 -11.03
N ALA A 417 43.32 -9.19 -11.32
CA ALA A 417 43.58 -8.65 -12.65
C ALA A 417 44.70 -9.42 -13.39
N ALA A 418 44.58 -10.74 -13.54
CA ALA A 418 45.35 -11.49 -14.55
C ALA A 418 44.92 -12.96 -14.64
N VAL A 419 43.99 -13.29 -15.53
CA VAL A 419 44.09 -14.42 -16.49
C VAL A 419 43.08 -14.14 -17.60
N ARG A 420 43.57 -13.87 -18.81
CA ARG A 420 42.73 -13.83 -20.01
C ARG A 420 42.48 -15.26 -20.51
N SER A 421 41.27 -15.53 -20.99
CA SER A 421 41.07 -16.40 -22.14
C SER A 421 39.99 -15.82 -23.05
N PRO A 422 40.06 -16.05 -24.37
CA PRO A 422 39.54 -15.14 -25.38
C PRO A 422 38.14 -15.54 -25.84
N VAL A 423 37.16 -14.65 -25.68
CA VAL A 423 35.93 -14.70 -26.47
C VAL A 423 35.53 -13.27 -26.85
N SER A 424 35.67 -13.01 -28.14
CA SER A 424 34.82 -12.16 -28.98
C SER A 424 34.52 -10.72 -28.54
N ALA A 425 35.14 -9.79 -29.28
CA ALA A 425 34.52 -8.51 -29.57
C ALA A 425 33.20 -8.73 -30.35
N ALA A 426 32.06 -8.61 -29.66
CA ALA A 426 30.78 -8.20 -30.21
C ALA A 426 29.84 -7.83 -29.06
N ARG A 427 29.30 -6.60 -29.05
CA ARG A 427 28.08 -6.28 -28.29
C ARG A 427 26.86 -6.59 -29.19
N PRO A 428 26.08 -7.64 -28.87
CA PRO A 428 24.64 -7.67 -29.11
C PRO A 428 23.92 -8.24 -27.86
N GLY A 429 22.68 -7.95 -27.48
CA GLY A 429 21.56 -7.22 -28.04
C GLY A 429 20.35 -7.33 -27.09
N TYR A 430 19.37 -6.44 -27.26
CA TYR A 430 18.18 -6.25 -26.42
C TYR A 430 17.22 -7.47 -26.28
N SER A 431 17.41 -8.57 -27.01
CA SER A 431 16.47 -9.71 -27.03
C SER A 431 16.43 -10.49 -25.72
N GLU A 432 17.60 -10.74 -25.12
CA GLU A 432 17.71 -11.43 -23.84
C GLU A 432 17.14 -10.59 -22.69
N SER A 433 17.27 -9.26 -22.77
CA SER A 433 16.72 -8.34 -21.78
C SER A 433 15.19 -8.28 -21.82
N VAL A 434 14.59 -8.26 -23.01
CA VAL A 434 13.12 -8.29 -23.18
C VAL A 434 12.56 -9.61 -22.69
N ARG A 435 13.18 -10.74 -23.04
CA ARG A 435 12.77 -12.06 -22.53
C ARG A 435 12.85 -12.14 -21.01
N ARG A 436 13.94 -11.67 -20.41
CA ARG A 436 14.10 -11.61 -18.95
C ARG A 436 13.02 -10.79 -18.27
N LEU A 437 12.67 -9.64 -18.85
CA LEU A 437 11.58 -8.82 -18.35
C LEU A 437 10.26 -9.61 -18.34
N VAL A 438 9.92 -10.26 -19.45
CA VAL A 438 8.71 -11.09 -19.56
C VAL A 438 8.72 -12.23 -18.55
N ASP A 439 9.83 -12.97 -18.46
CA ASP A 439 9.96 -14.12 -17.57
C ASP A 439 9.87 -13.70 -16.10
N ILE A 440 10.48 -12.58 -15.72
CA ILE A 440 10.44 -12.06 -14.35
C ILE A 440 9.04 -11.60 -13.99
N VAL A 441 8.41 -10.77 -14.82
CA VAL A 441 7.07 -10.24 -14.57
C VAL A 441 6.07 -11.40 -14.54
N THR A 442 6.18 -12.36 -15.46
CA THR A 442 5.34 -13.58 -15.47
C THR A 442 5.58 -14.44 -14.22
N LEU A 443 6.82 -14.61 -13.79
CA LEU A 443 7.13 -15.41 -12.61
C LEU A 443 6.61 -14.78 -11.33
N VAL A 444 6.87 -13.48 -11.13
CA VAL A 444 6.28 -12.70 -10.02
C VAL A 444 4.76 -12.76 -10.09
N ALA A 445 4.24 -12.88 -11.31
CA ALA A 445 2.82 -12.95 -11.50
C ALA A 445 2.15 -14.27 -11.15
N THR A 446 2.88 -15.37 -11.19
CA THR A 446 2.29 -16.68 -10.99
C THR A 446 2.72 -17.31 -9.67
N GLU A 447 3.80 -16.84 -9.07
CA GLU A 447 4.43 -17.44 -7.90
C GLU A 447 4.70 -16.41 -6.79
N PRO A 448 4.58 -16.79 -5.50
CA PRO A 448 5.01 -15.92 -4.40
C PRO A 448 6.55 -15.84 -4.35
N ILE A 449 7.10 -14.76 -4.90
CA ILE A 449 8.55 -14.52 -4.91
C ILE A 449 8.89 -13.42 -3.91
N SER A 450 9.66 -13.73 -2.87
CA SER A 450 10.18 -12.75 -1.90
C SER A 450 11.57 -12.22 -2.21
N THR A 451 12.34 -12.91 -3.06
CA THR A 451 13.73 -12.53 -3.30
C THR A 451 14.15 -12.62 -4.77
N ALA A 452 15.01 -11.68 -5.19
CA ALA A 452 15.74 -11.78 -6.47
C ALA A 452 16.58 -13.08 -6.59
N TYR A 453 16.89 -13.74 -5.46
CA TYR A 453 17.55 -15.04 -5.46
C TYR A 453 16.63 -16.17 -5.94
N GLN A 454 15.37 -16.19 -5.49
CA GLN A 454 14.39 -17.16 -6.01
C GLN A 454 14.21 -17.00 -7.53
N ILE A 455 14.14 -15.77 -8.02
CA ILE A 455 14.09 -15.47 -9.45
C ILE A 455 15.33 -15.98 -10.18
N SER A 456 16.52 -15.73 -9.63
CA SER A 456 17.78 -16.27 -10.16
C SER A 456 17.77 -17.79 -10.25
N GLN A 457 17.22 -18.49 -9.27
CA GLN A 457 17.14 -19.96 -9.28
C GLN A 457 16.09 -20.48 -10.26
N LEU A 458 14.89 -19.89 -10.26
CA LEU A 458 13.75 -20.35 -11.06
C LEU A 458 13.92 -20.04 -12.55
N LEU A 459 14.57 -18.92 -12.89
CA LEU A 459 14.83 -18.51 -14.27
C LEU A 459 16.27 -18.78 -14.74
N GLY A 460 17.11 -19.37 -13.91
CA GLY A 460 18.50 -19.67 -14.25
C GLY A 460 19.39 -18.43 -14.49
N LEU A 461 19.01 -17.27 -13.94
CA LEU A 461 19.72 -16.00 -14.16
C LEU A 461 20.94 -15.87 -13.24
N PRO A 462 22.05 -15.23 -13.68
CA PRO A 462 23.16 -14.89 -12.79
C PRO A 462 22.67 -14.06 -11.60
N LYS A 463 23.12 -14.39 -10.38
CA LYS A 463 22.64 -13.74 -9.14
C LYS A 463 22.77 -12.22 -9.19
N SER A 464 23.91 -11.69 -9.63
CA SER A 464 24.11 -10.24 -9.74
C SER A 464 23.15 -9.59 -10.74
N SER A 465 22.90 -10.24 -11.89
CA SER A 465 21.98 -9.75 -12.90
C SER A 465 20.53 -9.77 -12.41
N ALA A 466 20.10 -10.83 -11.73
CA ALA A 466 18.74 -10.91 -11.19
C ALA A 466 18.49 -9.82 -10.14
N TYR A 467 19.48 -9.53 -9.28
CA TYR A 467 19.34 -8.47 -8.29
C TYR A 467 19.24 -7.09 -8.95
N GLN A 468 20.12 -6.78 -9.89
CA GLN A 468 20.06 -5.51 -10.62
C GLN A 468 18.74 -5.33 -11.36
N THR A 469 18.28 -6.34 -12.10
CA THR A 469 17.02 -6.25 -12.85
C THR A 469 15.81 -6.08 -11.95
N ILE A 470 15.79 -6.70 -10.76
CA ILE A 470 14.68 -6.53 -9.82
C ILE A 470 14.69 -5.13 -9.20
N ASP A 471 15.86 -4.63 -8.81
CA ASP A 471 15.99 -3.26 -8.31
C ASP A 471 15.53 -2.25 -9.38
N ASP A 472 15.89 -2.45 -10.65
CA ASP A 472 15.46 -1.61 -11.78
C ASP A 472 13.94 -1.69 -12.01
N LEU A 473 13.32 -2.86 -11.86
CA LEU A 473 11.87 -3.02 -12.05
C LEU A 473 11.06 -2.46 -10.89
N GLU A 474 11.56 -2.57 -9.66
CA GLU A 474 10.97 -1.88 -8.51
C GLU A 474 11.07 -0.36 -8.70
N PHE A 475 12.21 0.14 -9.20
CA PHE A 475 12.38 1.54 -9.53
C PHE A 475 11.36 2.04 -10.56
N LEU A 476 11.18 1.31 -11.65
CA LEU A 476 10.25 1.72 -12.70
C LEU A 476 8.77 1.60 -12.26
N SER A 477 8.49 1.18 -11.03
CA SER A 477 7.15 0.81 -10.56
C SER A 477 6.52 -0.31 -11.41
N TRP A 478 7.37 -1.16 -11.99
CA TRP A 478 6.98 -2.39 -12.66
C TRP A 478 6.78 -3.52 -11.67
N LEU A 479 7.59 -3.54 -10.62
CA LEU A 479 7.39 -4.34 -9.44
C LEU A 479 7.18 -3.43 -8.23
N THR A 480 6.48 -3.94 -7.24
CA THR A 480 6.42 -3.37 -5.90
C THR A 480 6.58 -4.50 -4.89
N ARG A 481 6.70 -4.20 -3.60
CA ARG A 481 6.72 -5.23 -2.56
C ARG A 481 5.51 -5.12 -1.67
N ASP A 482 4.97 -6.27 -1.30
CA ASP A 482 4.10 -6.33 -0.14
C ASP A 482 4.92 -6.21 1.15
N VAL A 483 4.18 -5.98 2.21
CA VAL A 483 4.53 -5.99 3.63
C VAL A 483 5.13 -7.31 4.16
N GLU A 484 5.07 -8.41 3.41
CA GLU A 484 5.76 -9.68 3.70
C GLU A 484 7.09 -9.79 2.91
N GLY A 485 7.40 -8.81 2.07
CA GLY A 485 8.59 -8.73 1.22
C GLY A 485 8.43 -9.43 -0.13
N ASN A 486 7.25 -9.96 -0.46
CA ASN A 486 6.96 -10.56 -1.76
C ASN A 486 6.87 -9.48 -2.84
N LEU A 487 7.45 -9.77 -4.00
CA LEU A 487 7.32 -8.97 -5.20
C LEU A 487 5.88 -9.09 -5.72
N LEU A 488 5.30 -7.96 -6.09
CA LEU A 488 4.03 -7.80 -6.77
C LEU A 488 4.23 -7.01 -8.05
N ILE A 489 3.26 -7.05 -8.97
CA ILE A 489 3.27 -6.17 -10.14
C ILE A 489 2.83 -4.76 -9.74
N GLY A 490 3.65 -3.77 -10.09
CA GLY A 490 3.42 -2.37 -9.81
C GLY A 490 2.40 -1.71 -10.73
N SER A 491 2.16 -0.41 -10.50
CA SER A 491 1.11 0.39 -11.15
C SER A 491 1.38 0.69 -12.64
N VAL A 492 2.64 0.64 -13.08
CA VAL A 492 2.99 0.94 -14.48
C VAL A 492 2.51 -0.16 -15.43
N PRO A 493 2.83 -1.45 -15.22
CA PRO A 493 2.27 -2.54 -16.00
C PRO A 493 0.74 -2.58 -15.98
N GLN A 494 0.11 -2.21 -14.85
CA GLN A 494 -1.36 -2.11 -14.73
C GLN A 494 -1.93 -1.06 -15.68
N SER A 495 -1.33 0.13 -15.70
CA SER A 495 -1.79 1.25 -16.54
C SER A 495 -1.56 0.97 -18.03
N ILE A 496 -0.42 0.38 -18.38
CA ILE A 496 -0.12 -0.10 -19.74
C ILE A 496 -1.17 -1.11 -20.19
N SER A 497 -1.53 -2.02 -19.30
CA SER A 497 -2.56 -3.03 -19.50
C SER A 497 -3.89 -2.35 -19.85
N LEU A 498 -4.48 -1.56 -18.96
CA LEU A 498 -5.79 -0.93 -19.18
C LEU A 498 -5.87 -0.18 -20.51
N ALA A 499 -4.87 0.66 -20.81
CA ALA A 499 -4.81 1.42 -22.05
C ALA A 499 -4.83 0.51 -23.30
N ALA A 500 -4.12 -0.61 -23.26
CA ALA A 500 -4.07 -1.53 -24.39
C ALA A 500 -5.34 -2.37 -24.61
N ARG A 501 -6.25 -2.43 -23.64
CA ARG A 501 -7.62 -2.96 -23.84
C ARG A 501 -8.63 -1.88 -24.22
N GLY A 502 -8.14 -0.65 -24.45
CA GLY A 502 -8.98 0.49 -24.74
C GLY A 502 -9.73 1.03 -23.52
N PHE A 503 -9.35 0.65 -22.30
CA PHE A 503 -9.90 1.25 -21.10
C PHE A 503 -9.15 2.54 -20.79
N ASP A 504 -9.82 3.67 -20.96
CA ASP A 504 -9.34 4.96 -20.49
C ASP A 504 -9.61 5.06 -18.98
N PHE A 505 -8.74 4.44 -18.19
CA PHE A 505 -8.86 4.37 -16.74
C PHE A 505 -7.48 4.36 -16.09
N ALA A 506 -7.34 5.12 -14.99
CA ALA A 506 -6.08 5.22 -14.28
C ALA A 506 -5.86 3.99 -13.38
N GLY A 507 -4.94 3.10 -13.78
CA GLY A 507 -4.79 1.78 -13.15
C GLY A 507 -4.41 1.79 -11.67
N HIS A 508 -3.70 2.83 -11.21
CA HIS A 508 -3.34 2.99 -9.81
C HIS A 508 -4.55 3.16 -8.86
N LEU A 509 -5.75 3.45 -9.38
CA LEU A 509 -6.97 3.58 -8.58
C LEU A 509 -7.56 2.22 -8.18
N LEU A 510 -7.37 1.18 -9.01
CA LEU A 510 -8.00 -0.12 -8.79
C LEU A 510 -7.64 -0.78 -7.44
N PRO A 511 -6.37 -0.79 -6.98
CA PRO A 511 -6.04 -1.31 -5.65
C PRO A 511 -6.81 -0.63 -4.51
N VAL A 512 -6.92 0.70 -4.56
CA VAL A 512 -7.57 1.52 -3.52
C VAL A 512 -9.06 1.23 -3.48
N LEU A 513 -9.71 1.17 -4.65
CA LEU A 513 -11.14 0.89 -4.76
C LEU A 513 -11.50 -0.52 -4.29
N VAL A 514 -10.69 -1.52 -4.68
CA VAL A 514 -10.89 -2.90 -4.25
C VAL A 514 -10.70 -3.04 -2.75
N ARG A 515 -9.69 -2.37 -2.18
CA ARG A 515 -9.46 -2.33 -0.73
C ARG A 515 -10.62 -1.67 0.02
N TYR A 516 -11.10 -0.52 -0.45
CA TYR A 516 -12.26 0.15 0.11
C TYR A 516 -13.47 -0.81 0.19
N LEU A 517 -13.81 -1.44 -0.93
CA LEU A 517 -14.93 -2.39 -1.02
C LEU A 517 -14.75 -3.58 -0.09
N ARG A 518 -13.55 -4.17 -0.05
CA ARG A 518 -13.20 -5.24 0.90
C ARG A 518 -13.48 -4.82 2.34
N ASP A 519 -13.01 -3.63 2.74
CA ASP A 519 -13.12 -3.19 4.13
C ASP A 519 -14.57 -2.89 4.54
N GLN A 520 -15.48 -2.64 3.59
CA GLN A 520 -16.91 -2.55 3.89
C GLN A 520 -17.54 -3.89 4.31
N THR A 521 -17.08 -5.01 3.77
CA THR A 521 -17.89 -6.23 3.78
C THR A 521 -17.17 -7.44 4.37
N GLY A 522 -15.83 -7.42 4.36
CA GLY A 522 -15.00 -8.58 4.67
C GLY A 522 -15.09 -9.72 3.64
N GLU A 523 -15.81 -9.50 2.54
CA GLU A 523 -15.90 -10.42 1.39
C GLU A 523 -14.75 -10.16 0.40
N THR A 524 -14.49 -11.12 -0.49
CA THR A 524 -13.48 -10.94 -1.55
C THR A 524 -13.98 -9.89 -2.54
N ALA A 525 -13.35 -8.72 -2.56
CA ALA A 525 -13.55 -7.69 -3.58
C ALA A 525 -12.55 -7.87 -4.72
N PHE A 526 -12.92 -7.45 -5.95
CA PHE A 526 -12.07 -7.58 -7.12
C PHE A 526 -12.32 -6.51 -8.19
N ALA A 527 -11.34 -6.35 -9.08
CA ALA A 527 -11.52 -5.73 -10.39
C ALA A 527 -11.43 -6.80 -11.49
N ALA A 528 -12.17 -6.63 -12.58
CA ALA A 528 -12.19 -7.60 -13.67
C ALA A 528 -12.51 -6.95 -15.01
N SER A 529 -12.17 -7.65 -16.10
CA SER A 529 -12.72 -7.36 -17.43
C SER A 529 -13.89 -8.31 -17.68
N LEU A 530 -15.07 -7.77 -17.96
CA LEU A 530 -16.27 -8.52 -18.32
C LEU A 530 -16.52 -8.42 -19.83
N GLY A 531 -16.37 -9.55 -20.53
CA GLY A 531 -16.70 -9.72 -21.95
C GLY A 531 -17.60 -10.95 -22.13
N SER A 532 -17.22 -11.88 -23.02
CA SER A 532 -17.86 -13.20 -23.11
C SER A 532 -17.58 -14.09 -21.88
N GLU A 533 -16.50 -13.79 -21.15
CA GLU A 533 -16.11 -14.42 -19.90
C GLU A 533 -15.75 -13.32 -18.88
N LEU A 534 -15.85 -13.63 -17.59
CA LEU A 534 -15.37 -12.76 -16.52
C LEU A 534 -13.88 -13.07 -16.30
N GLN A 535 -13.01 -12.14 -16.67
CA GLN A 535 -11.57 -12.27 -16.51
C GLN A 535 -11.16 -11.47 -15.28
N ILE A 536 -10.95 -12.16 -14.16
CA ILE A 536 -10.64 -11.54 -12.87
C ILE A 536 -9.19 -11.06 -12.91
N GLY A 537 -8.98 -9.75 -12.77
CA GLY A 537 -7.69 -9.11 -12.98
C GLY A 537 -7.15 -8.41 -11.75
N MET A 538 -5.86 -8.63 -11.50
CA MET A 538 -4.90 -7.88 -10.69
C MET A 538 -5.22 -7.43 -9.27
N HIS A 539 -6.45 -7.57 -8.79
CA HIS A 539 -6.81 -7.14 -7.45
C HIS A 539 -7.63 -8.23 -6.79
N LEU A 540 -6.96 -9.32 -6.41
CA LEU A 540 -7.38 -10.04 -5.21
C LEU A 540 -6.78 -9.29 -4.02
N GLY A 541 -7.45 -8.19 -3.66
CA GLY A 541 -7.19 -7.47 -2.42
C GLY A 541 -8.20 -7.92 -1.39
N GLY A 542 -7.84 -8.86 -0.51
CA GLY A 542 -8.65 -9.23 0.65
C GLY A 542 -8.84 -10.72 0.83
N TYR A 543 -7.98 -11.32 1.65
CA TYR A 543 -8.22 -12.68 2.11
C TYR A 543 -9.02 -12.63 3.41
N ASN A 544 -10.29 -13.02 3.31
CA ASN A 544 -10.93 -13.73 4.40
C ASN A 544 -10.46 -15.20 4.29
N LEU A 545 -10.01 -15.82 5.38
CA LEU A 545 -9.56 -17.21 5.37
C LEU A 545 -10.66 -18.19 4.93
N ASN A 546 -11.92 -17.74 4.90
CA ASN A 546 -13.11 -18.51 4.54
C ASN A 546 -13.81 -18.08 3.23
N SER A 547 -13.27 -17.12 2.45
CA SER A 547 -13.86 -16.72 1.15
C SER A 547 -13.25 -17.50 -0.03
N GLU A 548 -13.91 -17.45 -1.19
CA GLU A 548 -13.41 -18.08 -2.43
C GLU A 548 -12.11 -17.42 -2.89
N ARG A 549 -11.13 -18.24 -3.27
CA ARG A 549 -9.82 -17.81 -3.77
C ARG A 549 -9.76 -18.12 -5.26
N PHE A 550 -9.32 -17.17 -6.07
CA PHE A 550 -9.12 -17.38 -7.50
C PHE A 550 -7.65 -17.36 -7.83
N LYS A 551 -7.28 -18.14 -8.85
CA LYS A 551 -5.95 -17.98 -9.40
C LYS A 551 -5.89 -16.68 -10.20
N PRO A 552 -4.72 -16.06 -10.28
CA PRO A 552 -4.52 -14.97 -11.21
C PRO A 552 -4.73 -15.48 -12.64
N PHE A 553 -5.21 -14.63 -13.55
CA PHE A 553 -5.49 -15.02 -14.94
C PHE A 553 -6.63 -16.02 -15.13
N GLU A 554 -7.41 -16.29 -14.08
CA GLU A 554 -8.55 -17.18 -14.19
C GLU A 554 -9.71 -16.51 -14.92
N SER A 555 -10.08 -17.09 -16.06
CA SER A 555 -11.29 -16.72 -16.80
C SER A 555 -12.43 -17.62 -16.34
N VAL A 556 -13.47 -17.01 -15.82
CA VAL A 556 -14.66 -17.71 -15.34
C VAL A 556 -15.78 -17.48 -16.34
N ARG A 557 -16.35 -18.56 -16.87
CA ARG A 557 -17.61 -18.46 -17.60
C ARG A 557 -18.72 -18.14 -16.62
N VAL A 558 -19.46 -17.09 -16.92
CA VAL A 558 -20.49 -16.55 -16.04
C VAL A 558 -21.81 -16.47 -16.78
N GLU A 559 -22.89 -16.76 -16.06
CA GLU A 559 -24.25 -16.51 -16.50
C GLU A 559 -24.83 -15.38 -15.67
N ALA A 560 -25.52 -14.44 -16.31
CA ALA A 560 -26.25 -13.41 -15.59
C ALA A 560 -27.54 -13.96 -15.00
N ASP A 561 -27.83 -13.63 -13.75
CA ASP A 561 -29.16 -13.78 -13.17
C ASP A 561 -30.02 -12.66 -13.80
N SER A 562 -30.66 -12.95 -14.94
CA SER A 562 -31.40 -11.97 -15.75
C SER A 562 -32.60 -11.33 -15.02
N PRO A 563 -32.98 -10.08 -15.37
CA PRO A 563 -32.28 -9.12 -16.25
C PRO A 563 -31.43 -8.09 -15.49
N ALA A 564 -30.37 -7.56 -16.15
CA ALA A 564 -29.51 -6.51 -15.61
C ALA A 564 -30.27 -5.16 -15.44
N PRO A 565 -30.09 -4.40 -14.36
CA PRO A 565 -30.65 -3.07 -14.20
C PRO A 565 -30.02 -2.05 -15.18
N LEU A 566 -30.66 -0.89 -15.33
CA LEU A 566 -30.26 0.19 -16.26
C LEU A 566 -28.86 0.76 -16.00
N ASP A 567 -28.36 0.64 -14.77
CA ASP A 567 -27.01 1.06 -14.40
C ASP A 567 -25.93 0.04 -14.86
N GLY A 568 -26.32 -1.07 -15.48
CA GLY A 568 -25.43 -2.12 -15.97
C GLY A 568 -24.90 -3.05 -14.89
N SER A 569 -25.35 -2.88 -13.64
CA SER A 569 -25.00 -3.77 -12.52
C SER A 569 -25.49 -5.20 -12.77
N GLN A 570 -24.73 -6.22 -12.37
CA GLN A 570 -25.13 -7.61 -12.62
C GLN A 570 -24.81 -8.52 -11.45
N LEU A 571 -25.75 -9.40 -11.12
CA LEU A 571 -25.46 -10.60 -10.35
C LEU A 571 -25.16 -11.73 -11.34
N LEU A 572 -23.98 -12.31 -11.20
CA LEU A 572 -23.48 -13.35 -12.06
C LEU A 572 -23.25 -14.64 -11.26
N ARG A 573 -23.40 -15.78 -11.91
CA ARG A 573 -23.10 -17.10 -11.36
C ARG A 573 -22.13 -17.85 -12.26
N CYS A 574 -21.28 -18.70 -11.69
CA CYS A 574 -20.40 -19.56 -12.49
C CYS A 574 -21.22 -20.52 -13.37
N ALA A 575 -20.92 -20.58 -14.67
CA ALA A 575 -21.56 -21.46 -15.62
C ALA A 575 -20.90 -22.85 -15.58
N GLY A 576 -21.40 -23.75 -14.71
CA GLY A 576 -20.96 -25.16 -14.64
C GLY A 576 -20.32 -25.58 -13.30
N ALA A 577 -19.77 -26.80 -13.25
CA ALA A 577 -19.16 -27.38 -12.05
C ALA A 577 -17.64 -27.22 -12.06
N ARG A 578 -17.12 -26.71 -10.94
CA ARG A 578 -15.71 -26.65 -10.48
C ARG A 578 -14.96 -25.36 -10.80
N HIS A 579 -15.11 -24.41 -9.88
CA HIS A 579 -13.93 -23.82 -9.25
C HIS A 579 -13.64 -24.60 -7.96
N GLU A 580 -12.47 -25.25 -7.85
CA GLU A 580 -12.04 -26.04 -6.67
C GLU A 580 -13.08 -27.01 -6.03
N GLY A 581 -14.00 -27.58 -6.81
CA GLY A 581 -15.01 -28.52 -6.30
C GLY A 581 -16.23 -27.89 -5.61
N ARG A 582 -16.39 -26.56 -5.65
CA ARG A 582 -17.54 -25.84 -5.10
C ARG A 582 -18.49 -25.40 -6.23
N THR A 583 -19.80 -25.52 -6.01
CA THR A 583 -20.86 -25.41 -7.04
C THR A 583 -21.74 -24.16 -6.91
N LYS A 584 -21.41 -23.21 -6.02
CA LYS A 584 -22.28 -22.06 -5.67
C LYS A 584 -21.54 -20.73 -5.47
N THR A 585 -20.62 -20.39 -6.37
CA THR A 585 -19.93 -19.09 -6.34
C THR A 585 -20.74 -18.04 -7.10
N ARG A 586 -20.97 -16.89 -6.44
CA ARG A 586 -21.68 -15.74 -7.00
C ARG A 586 -20.74 -14.56 -7.15
N PHE A 587 -21.00 -13.72 -8.16
CA PHE A 587 -20.28 -12.47 -8.39
C PHE A 587 -21.28 -11.33 -8.49
N MET A 588 -21.04 -10.26 -7.75
CA MET A 588 -21.77 -9.00 -7.90
C MET A 588 -20.85 -8.01 -8.57
N VAL A 589 -21.22 -7.49 -9.74
CA VAL A 589 -20.35 -6.61 -10.52
C VAL A 589 -21.03 -5.28 -10.87
N LEU A 590 -20.23 -4.21 -10.87
CA LEU A 590 -20.59 -2.88 -11.31
C LEU A 590 -19.61 -2.41 -12.41
N PRO A 591 -20.11 -2.05 -13.61
CA PRO A 591 -19.29 -1.49 -14.66
C PRO A 591 -18.75 -0.09 -14.30
N LEU A 592 -17.45 0.12 -14.58
CA LEU A 592 -16.75 1.39 -14.43
C LEU A 592 -16.61 2.12 -15.77
N VAL A 593 -15.96 1.48 -16.75
CA VAL A 593 -15.72 2.06 -18.08
C VAL A 593 -15.87 0.98 -19.16
N GLN A 594 -16.34 1.39 -20.34
CA GLN A 594 -16.36 0.54 -21.52
C GLN A 594 -15.01 0.63 -22.24
N SER A 595 -14.63 -0.44 -22.94
CA SER A 595 -13.53 -0.39 -23.90
C SER A 595 -13.84 0.60 -25.03
N SER A 596 -12.85 1.39 -25.43
CA SER A 596 -12.93 2.36 -26.51
C SER A 596 -13.26 1.70 -27.86
N PRO A 597 -13.88 2.43 -28.81
CA PRO A 597 -14.10 1.93 -30.17
C PRO A 597 -12.79 1.45 -30.83
N GLY A 598 -12.83 0.30 -31.50
CA GLY A 598 -11.65 -0.31 -32.12
C GLY A 598 -10.97 -1.39 -31.29
N PHE A 599 -11.38 -1.59 -30.03
CA PHE A 599 -10.97 -2.70 -29.17
C PHE A 599 -12.06 -3.76 -29.05
N ALA A 600 -11.70 -4.95 -28.51
CA ALA A 600 -12.67 -5.99 -28.22
C ALA A 600 -13.68 -5.49 -27.16
N ALA A 601 -14.97 -5.63 -27.45
CA ALA A 601 -16.03 -5.12 -26.58
C ALA A 601 -15.97 -5.78 -25.19
N ALA A 602 -15.63 -4.99 -24.18
CA ALA A 602 -15.54 -5.41 -22.80
C ALA A 602 -15.83 -4.25 -21.84
N GLN A 603 -16.18 -4.59 -20.60
CA GLN A 603 -16.40 -3.64 -19.52
C GLN A 603 -15.33 -3.85 -18.44
N LEU A 604 -14.69 -2.78 -17.97
CA LEU A 604 -13.95 -2.83 -16.72
C LEU A 604 -14.98 -2.80 -15.58
N VAL A 605 -14.95 -3.79 -14.69
CA VAL A 605 -15.91 -3.92 -13.59
C VAL A 605 -15.20 -4.01 -12.24
N LEU A 606 -15.86 -3.52 -11.20
CA LEU A 606 -15.55 -3.83 -9.80
C LEU A 606 -16.62 -4.74 -9.23
N GLY A 607 -16.26 -5.58 -8.25
CA GLY A 607 -17.24 -6.50 -7.69
C GLY A 607 -16.84 -7.22 -6.43
N PHE A 608 -17.79 -8.00 -5.92
CA PHE A 608 -17.64 -8.93 -4.80
C PHE A 608 -17.85 -10.36 -5.26
N CYS A 609 -17.13 -11.31 -4.66
CA CYS A 609 -17.37 -12.74 -4.83
C CYS A 609 -17.51 -13.45 -3.49
N TRP A 610 -18.39 -14.46 -3.42
CA TRP A 610 -18.60 -15.28 -2.23
C TRP A 610 -19.20 -16.65 -2.58
N SER A 611 -19.12 -17.60 -1.65
CA SER A 611 -19.81 -18.90 -1.71
C SER A 611 -20.65 -19.16 -0.46
N GLY A 612 -21.79 -19.87 -0.61
CA GLY A 612 -22.65 -20.26 0.52
C GLY A 612 -23.93 -19.42 0.72
N ALA A 613 -24.46 -19.39 1.95
CA ALA A 613 -25.73 -18.72 2.27
C ALA A 613 -25.61 -17.18 2.19
N ARG A 614 -26.74 -16.53 1.88
CA ARG A 614 -26.88 -15.10 1.52
C ARG A 614 -26.06 -14.14 2.40
N THR A 615 -25.25 -13.32 1.74
CA THR A 615 -24.85 -11.97 2.20
C THR A 615 -26.02 -11.00 2.02
N ASP A 616 -25.97 -9.84 2.67
CA ASP A 616 -26.92 -8.75 2.43
C ASP A 616 -26.62 -8.08 1.08
N ASP A 617 -27.25 -8.58 0.01
CA ASP A 617 -27.06 -8.09 -1.35
C ASP A 617 -27.32 -6.57 -1.46
N ALA A 618 -28.20 -5.99 -0.64
CA ALA A 618 -28.55 -4.57 -0.70
C ALA A 618 -27.39 -3.68 -0.24
N ALA A 619 -26.72 -4.05 0.87
CA ALA A 619 -25.56 -3.33 1.38
C ALA A 619 -24.37 -3.38 0.41
N LEU A 620 -24.12 -4.55 -0.20
CA LEU A 620 -23.07 -4.69 -1.22
C LEU A 620 -23.29 -3.77 -2.42
N TRP A 621 -24.55 -3.66 -2.88
CA TRP A 621 -24.91 -2.75 -3.97
C TRP A 621 -24.70 -1.28 -3.63
N GLU A 622 -24.98 -0.88 -2.39
CA GLU A 622 -24.82 0.51 -1.94
C GLU A 622 -23.35 0.95 -2.03
N HIS A 623 -22.42 0.13 -1.52
CA HIS A 623 -20.99 0.42 -1.57
C HIS A 623 -20.42 0.48 -3.00
N LEU A 624 -20.87 -0.42 -3.89
CA LEU A 624 -20.48 -0.36 -5.31
C LEU A 624 -20.97 0.94 -5.95
N ARG A 625 -22.23 1.33 -5.72
CA ARG A 625 -22.80 2.57 -6.26
C ARG A 625 -22.12 3.82 -5.71
N GLU A 626 -21.72 3.82 -4.44
CA GLU A 626 -20.95 4.88 -3.82
C GLU A 626 -19.61 5.10 -4.54
N VAL A 627 -18.83 4.03 -4.77
CA VAL A 627 -17.57 4.10 -5.53
C VAL A 627 -17.79 4.72 -6.91
N ARG A 628 -18.80 4.25 -7.64
CA ARG A 628 -19.11 4.79 -8.97
C ARG A 628 -19.54 6.25 -8.91
N LYS A 629 -20.32 6.66 -7.92
CA LYS A 629 -20.73 8.06 -7.74
C LYS A 629 -19.50 8.97 -7.62
N HIS A 630 -18.51 8.57 -6.82
CA HIS A 630 -17.28 9.34 -6.66
C HIS A 630 -16.45 9.39 -7.96
N LEU A 631 -16.24 8.26 -8.62
CA LEU A 631 -15.52 8.21 -9.90
C LEU A 631 -16.18 9.05 -11.00
N MET A 632 -17.51 9.06 -11.06
CA MET A 632 -18.25 9.82 -12.08
C MET A 632 -18.35 11.31 -11.74
N ALA A 633 -18.33 11.69 -10.46
CA ALA A 633 -18.31 13.09 -10.03
C ALA A 633 -17.01 13.79 -10.46
N ASP A 634 -15.87 13.10 -10.37
CA ASP A 634 -14.58 13.62 -10.83
C ASP A 634 -14.44 13.64 -12.36
N ALA A 635 -15.05 12.69 -13.08
CA ALA A 635 -15.07 12.72 -14.56
C ALA A 635 -15.81 13.95 -15.12
N ALA A 636 -16.86 14.40 -14.44
CA ALA A 636 -17.54 15.66 -14.77
C ALA A 636 -16.68 16.90 -14.42
N MET A 637 -15.75 16.76 -13.48
CA MET A 637 -14.82 17.81 -13.05
C MET A 637 -13.52 17.86 -13.88
N MET A 638 -13.20 16.79 -14.63
CA MET A 638 -12.11 16.74 -15.62
C MET A 638 -12.52 17.21 -17.02
N LEU A 639 -13.82 17.38 -17.28
CA LEU A 639 -14.38 17.92 -18.53
C LEU A 639 -14.87 19.38 -18.42
N ALA A 640 -14.70 20.01 -17.25
CA ALA A 640 -14.92 21.44 -17.01
C ALA A 640 -13.58 22.11 -16.68
#